data_AF-A0A8K1GX08-F1
#
_entry.id   AF-A0A8K1GX08-F1
#
_cell.length_a   1.000
_cell.length_b   1.000
_cell.length_c   1.000
_cell.angle_alpha   90.00
_cell.angle_beta   90.00
_cell.angle_gamma   90.00
#
_symmetry.space_group_name_H-M   'P 1'
#
loop_
_entity.id
_entity.type
_entity.pdbx_description
1 polymer ?
#
loop_
_entity_poly.entity_id
_entity_poly.type
_entity_poly.pdbx_seq_one_letter_code
_entity_poly.pdbx_strand_id
1 'polypeptide(L)'
;MASGTSLHTFSRTSALRPVSASFSGDGASDAGGAPSLRTHRQGEKLLEKEMGHLSGLEIELKGKDVVIRDLQEEIAAMAKKLAQAAVRNEAELTQKLLTFSRELGAQTEEIKALREQISDLQKGSNQVFSRSLHERDLEIGRLRRESEKLKKDQVWAAGLMSSMQRELLQKEQKIQQLQQETEKLNKENREKDNQLAVFSAKVDPALPGLLQRIEELERDLKELQRDIQKHESVQKQLAEKAKVEEELKAACSQQAEQLREMEHRERLLSSDLQRAGEQLESFKTRVMQACSPSAAGSKGKSVTEQQVIKKVKQISDENQQSHEREKSLQKELSSRLAKEKEVSADIEVFMNSLQKLQACLRSPCSSTSLRGELGQLEELSLDPSVSAIRTAVVDMAHGPLAWLEGAEQLLDSAGMDLHTSGKGLLGTLRSFSEKSQEMAQRNQMLQEQLEKLQELQAELLQEHTKELEAKHEQDLQIKIQQIILEKDKESKEILESAVTEEKDKCKKSVEEEQKKIQELESHLRSMAEATAKKAEEHELTEGKLREALHELEKITAQEAVLQQQVLQQDQQLRAVQEENELQRQKMEEEVAGYREQSKQHSLTILALEDRLLEATQQQKVLEEEKAALVEKMEGLWCDAHRSASGAWLEICPAMEPRVCLGKLQEELTMAQGTLLEKQAVISRLSRELSETRARMSDLRGELSEEQKVELEHSQRQLKHREQEVNQLREKLFEMSSLVEEKDQALKAAAEELRQAQTPCKVLRDASQQTLENPEDAPRTPVQVGEASQRVNPHGEHRGVGLPRRHRGFLRITVRAKPGALFLCQVPSVWQYSCAYIELVLPQMQTEQEPVFFQEPPSELAELGAKCRGLRHEETIQRQKEGLAELRERVKMLEKRQCSGAVKSNSEPLVVRMKDFAEKMVQQRGLELEPVLGEKLKVPDYVPNGGSFRITNSTVGLEMAEYLDVIGALGSLVEMKELSGMQPLQHLPQERRAEVGLQRKKALELLYEKIRNLQLHLERKEKMLKDYEGSMEQLRQSQASLRRCQEDISSLEDEAHREAEEKALLREALERTQLQLDQEKRLRQAAKRCKPGATKPLCSGKPKAKDRVAGAVKSGNS
;
A
#
# COMPACT_ATOMS: atom_id res chain seq x y z
N MET A 1 3.13 2.12 -52.42
CA MET A 1 2.77 0.81 -53.01
C MET A 1 1.31 0.85 -53.44
N ALA A 2 0.86 -0.07 -54.29
CA ALA A 2 -0.49 -0.03 -54.87
C ALA A 2 -1.35 -1.22 -54.43
N SER A 3 -2.62 -0.96 -54.15
CA SER A 3 -3.70 -1.95 -54.10
C SER A 3 -5.02 -1.23 -54.43
N GLY A 4 -5.84 -1.82 -55.29
CA GLY A 4 -7.21 -1.37 -55.57
C GLY A 4 -8.17 -2.56 -55.47
N THR A 5 -9.35 -2.46 -56.10
CA THR A 5 -10.50 -3.42 -56.06
C THR A 5 -11.36 -3.33 -54.77
N SER A 6 -12.70 -3.50 -54.79
CA SER A 6 -13.66 -3.59 -55.92
C SER A 6 -15.15 -3.50 -55.50
N LEU A 7 -15.99 -2.90 -56.37
CA LEU A 7 -17.44 -3.10 -56.67
C LEU A 7 -18.53 -3.24 -55.58
N HIS A 8 -19.64 -2.52 -55.80
CA HIS A 8 -21.08 -2.94 -55.92
C HIS A 8 -22.07 -1.93 -55.29
N THR A 9 -23.36 -1.74 -55.67
CA THR A 9 -24.13 -1.66 -56.96
C THR A 9 -25.55 -1.06 -56.65
N PHE A 10 -26.44 -0.89 -57.65
CA PHE A 10 -27.87 -0.46 -57.59
C PHE A 10 -28.09 1.06 -57.36
N SER A 11 -28.78 1.86 -58.21
CA SER A 11 -30.14 1.83 -58.84
C SER A 11 -31.17 2.63 -58.00
N ARG A 12 -32.12 3.43 -58.53
CA ARG A 12 -33.01 3.23 -59.70
C ARG A 12 -33.89 4.50 -60.00
N THR A 13 -34.32 4.75 -61.26
CA THR A 13 -35.59 5.45 -61.69
C THR A 13 -35.92 6.91 -61.23
N SER A 14 -36.71 7.77 -61.91
CA SER A 14 -37.21 7.87 -63.30
C SER A 14 -37.91 9.22 -63.63
N ALA A 15 -37.83 9.64 -64.91
CA ALA A 15 -38.83 10.35 -65.76
C ALA A 15 -39.53 11.68 -65.34
N LEU A 16 -39.60 12.63 -66.31
CA LEU A 16 -40.84 13.29 -66.78
C LEU A 16 -40.63 14.02 -68.14
N ARG A 17 -41.70 14.52 -68.78
CA ARG A 17 -41.78 15.00 -70.20
C ARG A 17 -42.75 16.20 -70.33
N PRO A 18 -42.58 17.13 -71.31
CA PRO A 18 -43.39 17.18 -72.56
C PRO A 18 -42.50 17.47 -73.83
N VAL A 19 -42.84 17.31 -75.13
CA VAL A 19 -44.08 17.47 -75.97
C VAL A 19 -44.35 18.96 -76.30
N SER A 20 -44.48 19.49 -77.53
CA SER A 20 -44.42 19.05 -78.96
C SER A 20 -44.24 20.35 -79.84
N ALA A 21 -44.25 20.47 -81.19
CA ALA A 21 -44.00 19.67 -82.40
C ALA A 21 -43.99 20.58 -83.68
N SER A 22 -43.01 20.42 -84.59
CA SER A 22 -43.01 20.63 -86.09
C SER A 22 -43.97 21.59 -86.87
N PHE A 23 -43.41 22.44 -87.77
CA PHE A 23 -43.74 22.71 -89.21
C PHE A 23 -42.60 23.60 -89.79
N SER A 24 -41.90 23.38 -90.93
CA SER A 24 -42.24 23.37 -92.39
C SER A 24 -42.73 24.73 -92.95
N GLY A 25 -42.24 25.28 -94.07
CA GLY A 25 -41.22 24.82 -95.05
C GLY A 25 -40.90 25.89 -96.15
N ASP A 26 -40.13 25.53 -97.19
CA ASP A 26 -39.65 26.41 -98.28
C ASP A 26 -40.72 26.92 -99.27
N GLY A 27 -40.41 27.98 -100.04
CA GLY A 27 -41.15 28.40 -101.24
C GLY A 27 -40.60 29.68 -101.91
N ALA A 28 -40.57 29.74 -103.25
CA ALA A 28 -39.97 30.85 -104.01
C ALA A 28 -40.70 31.19 -105.33
N SER A 29 -40.29 32.32 -105.95
CA SER A 29 -40.43 32.68 -107.38
C SER A 29 -41.74 33.29 -107.92
N ASP A 30 -41.69 34.60 -108.16
CA ASP A 30 -41.62 35.25 -109.49
C ASP A 30 -42.86 35.36 -110.45
N ALA A 31 -42.72 36.30 -111.40
CA ALA A 31 -43.40 36.43 -112.72
C ALA A 31 -44.89 36.85 -112.83
N GLY A 32 -45.13 38.16 -112.73
CA GLY A 32 -45.61 39.02 -113.84
C GLY A 32 -46.94 38.73 -114.61
N GLY A 33 -47.79 39.76 -114.77
CA GLY A 33 -48.95 39.70 -115.68
C GLY A 33 -49.76 41.01 -115.84
N ALA A 34 -49.55 41.71 -116.95
CA ALA A 34 -50.39 42.78 -117.52
C ALA A 34 -50.34 42.62 -119.06
N PRO A 35 -51.31 43.05 -119.91
CA PRO A 35 -51.87 44.42 -119.93
C PRO A 35 -53.32 44.58 -120.53
N SER A 36 -53.67 45.83 -120.90
CA SER A 36 -54.54 46.19 -122.05
C SER A 36 -56.07 46.02 -121.98
N LEU A 37 -56.91 46.79 -122.70
CA LEU A 37 -56.86 48.21 -123.17
C LEU A 37 -58.23 48.55 -123.82
N ARG A 38 -58.55 49.86 -123.98
CA ARG A 38 -59.78 50.44 -124.59
C ARG A 38 -61.03 50.38 -123.66
N THR A 39 -61.89 51.41 -123.57
CA THR A 39 -61.96 52.70 -124.30
C THR A 39 -62.62 53.84 -123.50
N HIS A 40 -62.19 55.09 -123.77
CA HIS A 40 -62.86 56.38 -123.54
C HIS A 40 -63.21 56.92 -122.12
N ARG A 41 -62.66 58.13 -121.86
CA ARG A 41 -63.27 59.25 -121.11
C ARG A 41 -63.66 59.05 -119.63
N GLN A 42 -62.73 58.68 -118.76
CA GLN A 42 -62.83 59.02 -117.31
C GLN A 42 -61.51 59.05 -116.50
N GLY A 43 -60.34 58.92 -117.14
CA GLY A 43 -59.08 58.56 -116.46
C GLY A 43 -58.51 59.56 -115.44
N GLU A 44 -58.65 60.86 -115.65
CA GLU A 44 -57.97 61.89 -114.84
C GLU A 44 -58.44 61.89 -113.37
N LYS A 45 -59.75 61.73 -113.13
CA LYS A 45 -60.35 61.72 -111.78
C LYS A 45 -60.20 60.40 -111.01
N LEU A 46 -59.74 59.34 -111.67
CA LEU A 46 -59.40 58.07 -111.02
C LEU A 46 -57.92 58.03 -110.63
N LEU A 47 -57.01 58.45 -111.53
CA LEU A 47 -55.58 58.55 -111.21
C LEU A 47 -55.31 59.52 -110.05
N GLU A 48 -56.00 60.66 -109.99
CA GLU A 48 -55.87 61.60 -108.87
C GLU A 48 -56.32 60.98 -107.53
N LYS A 49 -57.37 60.15 -107.54
CA LYS A 49 -57.82 59.40 -106.36
C LYS A 49 -56.86 58.27 -105.98
N GLU A 50 -56.36 57.52 -106.95
CA GLU A 50 -55.43 56.41 -106.69
C GLU A 50 -54.07 56.93 -106.22
N MET A 51 -53.56 58.05 -106.75
CA MET A 51 -52.42 58.76 -106.20
C MET A 51 -52.70 59.32 -104.79
N GLY A 52 -53.91 59.81 -104.51
CA GLY A 52 -54.33 60.19 -103.16
C GLY A 52 -54.30 59.02 -102.16
N HIS A 53 -54.82 57.85 -102.56
CA HIS A 53 -54.77 56.64 -101.73
C HIS A 53 -53.35 56.08 -101.58
N LEU A 54 -52.55 56.06 -102.65
CA LEU A 54 -51.17 55.58 -102.62
C LEU A 54 -50.27 56.50 -101.78
N SER A 55 -50.41 57.83 -101.87
CA SER A 55 -49.68 58.75 -101.00
C SER A 55 -50.14 58.66 -99.54
N GLY A 56 -51.43 58.42 -99.28
CA GLY A 56 -51.92 58.07 -97.95
C GLY A 56 -51.27 56.80 -97.38
N LEU A 57 -51.21 55.73 -98.17
CA LEU A 57 -50.54 54.48 -97.81
C LEU A 57 -49.02 54.63 -97.68
N GLU A 58 -48.39 55.48 -98.48
CA GLU A 58 -46.95 55.78 -98.38
C GLU A 58 -46.62 56.56 -97.10
N ILE A 59 -47.49 57.50 -96.69
CA ILE A 59 -47.40 58.19 -95.40
C ILE A 59 -47.65 57.22 -94.25
N GLU A 60 -48.63 56.31 -94.38
CA GLU A 60 -48.93 55.28 -93.37
C GLU A 60 -47.78 54.27 -93.22
N LEU A 61 -47.15 53.86 -94.32
CA LEU A 61 -45.96 53.00 -94.33
C LEU A 61 -44.77 53.72 -93.67
N LYS A 62 -44.47 54.96 -94.04
CA LYS A 62 -43.42 55.77 -93.37
C LYS A 62 -43.70 55.96 -91.87
N GLY A 63 -44.97 56.08 -91.48
CA GLY A 63 -45.39 56.08 -90.08
C GLY A 63 -45.12 54.75 -89.37
N LYS A 64 -45.39 53.61 -90.04
CA LYS A 64 -45.06 52.28 -89.52
C LYS A 64 -43.55 52.03 -89.46
N ASP A 65 -42.77 52.49 -90.43
CA ASP A 65 -41.30 52.40 -90.42
C ASP A 65 -40.69 53.22 -89.27
N VAL A 66 -41.28 54.38 -88.95
CA VAL A 66 -40.96 55.14 -87.74
C VAL A 66 -41.23 54.31 -86.49
N VAL A 67 -42.46 53.79 -86.32
CA VAL A 67 -42.82 52.97 -85.15
C VAL A 67 -41.97 51.70 -85.04
N ILE A 68 -41.63 51.04 -86.16
CA ILE A 68 -40.77 49.85 -86.18
C ILE A 68 -39.35 50.19 -85.71
N ARG A 69 -38.77 51.30 -86.19
CA ARG A 69 -37.45 51.76 -85.73
C ARG A 69 -37.47 52.15 -84.25
N ASP A 70 -38.50 52.85 -83.81
CA ASP A 70 -38.61 53.31 -82.42
C ASP A 70 -38.78 52.09 -81.46
N LEU A 71 -39.56 51.08 -81.86
CA LEU A 71 -39.65 49.78 -81.16
C LEU A 71 -38.33 48.99 -81.20
N GLN A 72 -37.57 49.04 -82.29
CA GLN A 72 -36.23 48.43 -82.36
C GLN A 72 -35.25 49.13 -81.43
N GLU A 73 -35.34 50.45 -81.26
CA GLU A 73 -34.54 51.20 -80.31
C GLU A 73 -34.95 50.91 -78.85
N GLU A 74 -36.24 50.75 -78.56
CA GLU A 74 -36.70 50.25 -77.25
C GLU A 74 -36.20 48.83 -76.96
N ILE A 75 -36.26 47.91 -77.93
CA ILE A 75 -35.73 46.54 -77.80
C ILE A 75 -34.22 46.57 -77.56
N ALA A 76 -33.47 47.40 -78.29
CA ALA A 76 -32.03 47.58 -78.06
C ALA A 76 -31.73 48.17 -76.68
N ALA A 77 -32.53 49.13 -76.22
CA ALA A 77 -32.41 49.73 -74.89
C ALA A 77 -32.74 48.71 -73.77
N MET A 78 -33.76 47.85 -73.97
CA MET A 78 -34.09 46.76 -73.06
C MET A 78 -33.00 45.69 -73.02
N ALA A 79 -32.49 45.25 -74.19
CA ALA A 79 -31.36 44.32 -74.28
C ALA A 79 -30.11 44.88 -73.57
N LYS A 80 -29.80 46.16 -73.74
CA LYS A 80 -28.71 46.86 -73.05
C LYS A 80 -28.92 46.93 -71.53
N LYS A 81 -30.15 47.18 -71.06
CA LYS A 81 -30.50 47.14 -69.63
C LYS A 81 -30.34 45.73 -69.05
N LEU A 82 -30.80 44.70 -69.76
CA LEU A 82 -30.66 43.29 -69.34
C LEU A 82 -29.20 42.84 -69.30
N ALA A 83 -28.39 43.18 -70.30
CA ALA A 83 -26.95 42.90 -70.30
C ALA A 83 -26.24 43.59 -69.13
N GLN A 84 -26.58 44.85 -68.84
CA GLN A 84 -26.03 45.56 -67.67
C GLN A 84 -26.55 45.01 -66.33
N ALA A 85 -27.74 44.41 -66.27
CA ALA A 85 -28.24 43.73 -65.08
C ALA A 85 -27.50 42.40 -64.86
N ALA A 86 -27.29 41.62 -65.94
CA ALA A 86 -26.53 40.38 -65.89
C ALA A 86 -25.09 40.60 -65.35
N VAL A 87 -24.36 41.58 -65.92
CA VAL A 87 -22.99 41.91 -65.47
C VAL A 87 -22.95 42.40 -64.02
N ARG A 88 -23.96 43.16 -63.55
CA ARG A 88 -24.05 43.55 -62.13
C ARG A 88 -24.30 42.35 -61.23
N ASN A 89 -25.22 41.47 -61.60
CA ASN A 89 -25.53 40.26 -60.84
C ASN A 89 -24.31 39.32 -60.77
N GLU A 90 -23.55 39.19 -61.86
CA GLU A 90 -22.31 38.41 -61.92
C GLU A 90 -21.20 39.02 -61.04
N ALA A 91 -21.04 40.34 -61.06
CA ALA A 91 -20.12 41.06 -60.15
C ALA A 91 -20.51 40.89 -58.67
N GLU A 92 -21.81 40.98 -58.34
CA GLU A 92 -22.29 40.73 -56.98
C GLU A 92 -22.12 39.27 -56.54
N LEU A 93 -22.38 38.31 -57.42
CA LEU A 93 -22.21 36.88 -57.13
C LEU A 93 -20.74 36.51 -56.92
N THR A 94 -19.85 37.01 -57.78
CA THR A 94 -18.40 36.81 -57.61
C THR A 94 -17.87 37.50 -56.35
N GLN A 95 -18.37 38.70 -56.00
CA GLN A 95 -18.03 39.35 -54.73
C GLN A 95 -18.49 38.53 -53.51
N LYS A 96 -19.74 38.03 -53.51
CA LYS A 96 -20.29 37.17 -52.43
C LYS A 96 -19.53 35.84 -52.31
N LEU A 97 -19.14 35.24 -53.44
CA LEU A 97 -18.33 34.02 -53.46
C LEU A 97 -16.91 34.28 -52.92
N LEU A 98 -16.33 35.45 -53.19
CA LEU A 98 -15.04 35.88 -52.61
C LEU A 98 -15.11 36.20 -51.10
N THR A 99 -16.23 36.72 -50.56
CA THR A 99 -16.39 36.87 -49.10
C THR A 99 -16.53 35.51 -48.42
N PHE A 100 -17.40 34.63 -48.91
CA PHE A 100 -17.51 33.26 -48.38
C PHE A 100 -16.19 32.48 -48.47
N SER A 101 -15.40 32.66 -49.54
CA SER A 101 -14.09 32.01 -49.65
C SER A 101 -13.08 32.49 -48.59
N ARG A 102 -13.16 33.77 -48.17
CA ARG A 102 -12.34 34.32 -47.08
C ARG A 102 -12.83 33.86 -45.71
N GLU A 103 -14.15 33.81 -45.51
CA GLU A 103 -14.77 33.35 -44.26
C GLU A 103 -14.49 31.86 -44.02
N LEU A 104 -14.62 31.01 -45.05
CA LEU A 104 -14.23 29.60 -44.99
C LEU A 104 -12.71 29.42 -44.74
N GLY A 105 -11.89 30.31 -45.31
CA GLY A 105 -10.44 30.35 -45.02
C GLY A 105 -10.17 30.66 -43.54
N ALA A 106 -10.80 31.71 -43.00
CA ALA A 106 -10.65 32.09 -41.59
C ALA A 106 -11.13 30.98 -40.64
N GLN A 107 -12.31 30.38 -40.90
CA GLN A 107 -12.81 29.23 -40.14
C GLN A 107 -11.89 28.01 -40.25
N THR A 108 -11.23 27.79 -41.39
CA THR A 108 -10.27 26.69 -41.56
C THR A 108 -9.03 26.89 -40.67
N GLU A 109 -8.50 28.12 -40.58
CA GLU A 109 -7.39 28.43 -39.67
C GLU A 109 -7.80 28.42 -38.20
N GLU A 110 -9.03 28.85 -37.85
CA GLU A 110 -9.58 28.72 -36.50
C GLU A 110 -9.73 27.24 -36.09
N ILE A 111 -10.26 26.39 -36.97
CA ILE A 111 -10.36 24.93 -36.75
C ILE A 111 -8.97 24.29 -36.60
N LYS A 112 -7.94 24.76 -37.32
CA LYS A 112 -6.55 24.31 -37.13
C LYS A 112 -6.02 24.73 -35.76
N ALA A 113 -6.17 26.00 -35.38
CA ALA A 113 -5.71 26.51 -34.08
C ALA A 113 -6.39 25.80 -32.90
N LEU A 114 -7.70 25.52 -33.00
CA LEU A 114 -8.43 24.72 -32.01
C LEU A 114 -7.95 23.27 -31.95
N ARG A 115 -7.65 22.63 -33.09
CA ARG A 115 -7.03 21.28 -33.13
C ARG A 115 -5.64 21.25 -32.50
N GLU A 116 -4.85 22.30 -32.68
CA GLU A 116 -3.52 22.42 -32.07
C GLU A 116 -3.61 22.62 -30.56
N GLN A 117 -4.52 23.49 -30.08
CA GLN A 117 -4.83 23.64 -28.65
C GLN A 117 -5.33 22.33 -28.02
N ILE A 118 -6.20 21.59 -28.70
CA ILE A 118 -6.64 20.26 -28.26
C ILE A 118 -5.45 19.28 -28.19
N SER A 119 -4.54 19.31 -29.17
CA SER A 119 -3.34 18.48 -29.17
C SER A 119 -2.41 18.80 -27.99
N ASP A 120 -2.21 20.07 -27.66
CA ASP A 120 -1.36 20.49 -26.53
C ASP A 120 -2.01 20.24 -25.18
N LEU A 121 -3.33 20.42 -25.06
CA LEU A 121 -4.09 20.00 -23.88
C LEU A 121 -4.03 18.47 -23.69
N GLN A 122 -4.11 17.69 -24.77
CA GLN A 122 -3.93 16.23 -24.72
C GLN A 122 -2.50 15.84 -24.31
N LYS A 123 -1.45 16.50 -24.83
CA LYS A 123 -0.06 16.29 -24.41
C LYS A 123 0.12 16.59 -22.92
N GLY A 124 -0.34 17.76 -22.45
CA GLY A 124 -0.26 18.16 -21.05
C GLY A 124 -1.04 17.22 -20.12
N SER A 125 -2.26 16.84 -20.51
CA SER A 125 -3.09 15.84 -19.83
C SER A 125 -2.35 14.50 -19.71
N ASN A 126 -1.85 13.96 -20.82
CA ASN A 126 -1.11 12.69 -20.85
C ASN A 126 0.18 12.76 -20.01
N GLN A 127 0.85 13.91 -19.94
CA GLN A 127 2.04 14.12 -19.12
C GLN A 127 1.69 14.17 -17.61
N VAL A 128 0.57 14.78 -17.24
CA VAL A 128 0.03 14.76 -15.87
C VAL A 128 -0.41 13.35 -15.47
N PHE A 129 -1.11 12.61 -16.35
CA PHE A 129 -1.47 11.22 -16.10
C PHE A 129 -0.24 10.32 -15.97
N SER A 130 0.76 10.44 -16.86
CA SER A 130 2.01 9.66 -16.78
C SER A 130 2.77 9.92 -15.48
N ARG A 131 2.82 11.20 -15.05
CA ARG A 131 3.42 11.58 -13.77
C ARG A 131 2.64 11.05 -12.58
N SER A 132 1.31 11.15 -12.59
CA SER A 132 0.44 10.63 -11.53
C SER A 132 0.51 9.10 -11.43
N LEU A 133 0.62 8.39 -12.56
CA LEU A 133 0.84 6.95 -12.58
C LEU A 133 2.20 6.60 -11.98
N HIS A 134 3.27 7.25 -12.41
CA HIS A 134 4.61 7.02 -11.86
C HIS A 134 4.69 7.32 -10.35
N GLU A 135 4.06 8.40 -9.88
CA GLU A 135 3.98 8.73 -8.45
C GLU A 135 3.15 7.67 -7.68
N ARG A 136 2.12 7.07 -8.30
CA ARG A 136 1.36 5.92 -7.73
C ARG A 136 2.15 4.60 -7.77
N ASP A 137 2.97 4.35 -8.78
CA ASP A 137 3.81 3.15 -8.85
C ASP A 137 4.92 3.19 -7.80
N LEU A 138 5.49 4.37 -7.54
CA LEU A 138 6.41 4.60 -6.43
C LEU A 138 5.73 4.42 -5.05
N GLU A 139 4.47 4.87 -4.91
CA GLU A 139 3.64 4.65 -3.72
C GLU A 139 3.38 3.15 -3.49
N ILE A 140 2.89 2.43 -4.50
CA ILE A 140 2.69 0.98 -4.48
C ILE A 140 4.01 0.25 -4.17
N GLY A 141 5.12 0.69 -4.76
CA GLY A 141 6.45 0.18 -4.48
C GLY A 141 6.93 0.43 -3.05
N ARG A 142 6.44 1.47 -2.36
CA ARG A 142 6.69 1.68 -0.92
C ARG A 142 5.79 0.80 -0.07
N LEU A 143 4.47 0.80 -0.33
CA LEU A 143 3.48 0.00 0.40
C LEU A 143 3.77 -1.51 0.32
N ARG A 144 4.29 -2.02 -0.81
CA ARG A 144 4.76 -3.41 -0.94
C ARG A 144 5.92 -3.71 0.01
N ARG A 145 6.94 -2.84 0.09
CA ARG A 145 8.08 -2.99 1.00
C ARG A 145 7.67 -2.89 2.47
N GLU A 146 6.73 -2.00 2.79
CA GLU A 146 6.13 -1.89 4.13
C GLU A 146 5.35 -3.17 4.50
N SER A 147 4.54 -3.70 3.59
CA SER A 147 3.86 -5.00 3.75
C SER A 147 4.85 -6.17 3.90
N GLU A 148 5.93 -6.23 3.12
CA GLU A 148 6.97 -7.25 3.28
C GLU A 148 7.71 -7.14 4.61
N LYS A 149 7.96 -5.92 5.08
CA LYS A 149 8.51 -5.70 6.42
C LYS A 149 7.54 -6.20 7.49
N LEU A 150 6.27 -5.82 7.44
CA LEU A 150 5.24 -6.28 8.37
C LEU A 150 5.08 -7.80 8.37
N LYS A 151 5.21 -8.48 7.22
CA LYS A 151 5.25 -9.96 7.14
C LYS A 151 6.47 -10.55 7.85
N LYS A 152 7.66 -9.94 7.70
CA LYS A 152 8.88 -10.36 8.40
C LYS A 152 8.74 -10.14 9.91
N ASP A 153 8.24 -8.98 10.32
CA ASP A 153 7.97 -8.63 11.72
C ASP A 153 6.91 -9.57 12.34
N GLN A 154 5.87 -9.95 11.60
CA GLN A 154 4.84 -10.92 12.00
C GLN A 154 5.43 -12.34 12.18
N VAL A 155 6.28 -12.80 11.26
CA VAL A 155 6.98 -14.10 11.39
C VAL A 155 7.93 -14.08 12.60
N TRP A 156 8.61 -12.97 12.85
CA TRP A 156 9.48 -12.81 14.01
C TRP A 156 8.69 -12.84 15.33
N ALA A 157 7.55 -12.13 15.39
CA ALA A 157 6.63 -12.16 16.52
C ALA A 157 6.02 -13.56 16.74
N ALA A 158 5.64 -14.28 15.68
CA ALA A 158 5.16 -15.66 15.76
C ALA A 158 6.25 -16.62 16.28
N GLY A 159 7.51 -16.43 15.87
CA GLY A 159 8.65 -17.15 16.41
C GLY A 159 8.88 -16.89 17.90
N LEU A 160 8.79 -15.62 18.32
CA LEU A 160 8.90 -15.23 19.73
C LEU A 160 7.75 -15.81 20.57
N MET A 161 6.50 -15.70 20.10
CA MET A 161 5.34 -16.31 20.74
C MET A 161 5.48 -17.84 20.85
N SER A 162 6.04 -18.51 19.84
CA SER A 162 6.32 -19.95 19.88
C SER A 162 7.41 -20.32 20.91
N SER A 163 8.40 -19.44 21.11
CA SER A 163 9.42 -19.61 22.15
C SER A 163 8.82 -19.42 23.55
N MET A 164 8.03 -18.36 23.76
CA MET A 164 7.29 -18.14 25.00
C MET A 164 6.28 -19.27 25.26
N GLN A 165 5.62 -19.77 24.21
CA GLN A 165 4.86 -21.02 24.11
C GLN A 165 5.57 -22.17 24.86
N ARG A 166 6.80 -22.46 24.40
CA ARG A 166 7.64 -23.55 24.92
C ARG A 166 8.13 -23.30 26.35
N GLU A 167 8.54 -22.08 26.67
CA GLU A 167 8.95 -21.71 28.02
C GLU A 167 7.81 -21.79 29.04
N LEU A 168 6.60 -21.40 28.66
CA LEU A 168 5.42 -21.52 29.52
C LEU A 168 5.08 -22.99 29.76
N LEU A 169 5.11 -23.84 28.73
CA LEU A 169 4.94 -25.29 28.89
C LEU A 169 6.02 -25.92 29.79
N GLN A 170 7.28 -25.48 29.69
CA GLN A 170 8.37 -25.95 30.55
C GLN A 170 8.20 -25.46 32.01
N LYS A 171 7.74 -24.23 32.21
CA LYS A 171 7.41 -23.67 33.54
C LYS A 171 6.21 -24.40 34.15
N GLU A 172 5.18 -24.69 33.37
CA GLU A 172 4.00 -25.45 33.78
C GLU A 172 4.35 -26.88 34.21
N GLN A 173 5.18 -27.60 33.44
CA GLN A 173 5.72 -28.90 33.85
C GLN A 173 6.46 -28.84 35.19
N LYS A 174 7.25 -27.77 35.42
CA LYS A 174 7.95 -27.58 36.70
C LYS A 174 7.01 -27.19 37.85
N ILE A 175 5.94 -26.45 37.59
CA ILE A 175 4.88 -26.16 38.56
C ILE A 175 4.19 -27.48 38.97
N GLN A 176 3.88 -28.36 38.01
CA GLN A 176 3.26 -29.67 38.28
C GLN A 176 4.19 -30.61 39.08
N GLN A 177 5.50 -30.58 38.82
CA GLN A 177 6.49 -31.28 39.65
C GLN A 177 6.49 -30.75 41.10
N LEU A 178 6.57 -29.43 41.28
CA LEU A 178 6.54 -28.79 42.60
C LEU A 178 5.20 -29.00 43.34
N GLN A 179 4.08 -29.10 42.61
CA GLN A 179 2.78 -29.48 43.17
C GLN A 179 2.78 -30.92 43.68
N GLN A 180 3.36 -31.88 42.93
CA GLN A 180 3.49 -33.28 43.37
C GLN A 180 4.40 -33.41 44.60
N GLU A 181 5.50 -32.67 44.66
CA GLU A 181 6.37 -32.58 45.85
C GLU A 181 5.65 -31.95 47.04
N THR A 182 4.89 -30.87 46.82
CA THR A 182 4.06 -30.22 47.85
C THR A 182 2.95 -31.13 48.35
N GLU A 183 2.31 -31.92 47.48
CA GLU A 183 1.36 -32.95 47.86
C GLU A 183 2.00 -34.07 48.68
N LYS A 184 3.21 -34.51 48.33
CA LYS A 184 3.96 -35.52 49.07
C LYS A 184 4.29 -35.01 50.48
N LEU A 185 4.81 -33.78 50.59
CA LEU A 185 5.08 -33.14 51.87
C LEU A 185 3.81 -32.88 52.68
N ASN A 186 2.68 -32.56 52.03
CA ASN A 186 1.38 -32.46 52.72
C ASN A 186 0.83 -33.81 53.19
N LYS A 187 1.13 -34.92 52.51
CA LYS A 187 0.81 -36.28 52.98
C LYS A 187 1.66 -36.64 54.19
N GLU A 188 2.97 -36.38 54.14
CA GLU A 188 3.90 -36.59 55.26
C GLU A 188 3.58 -35.70 56.47
N ASN A 189 3.22 -34.42 56.25
CA ASN A 189 2.74 -33.54 57.30
C ASN A 189 1.40 -34.03 57.87
N ARG A 190 0.44 -34.49 57.06
CA ARG A 190 -0.79 -35.11 57.59
C ARG A 190 -0.52 -36.38 58.40
N GLU A 191 0.49 -37.16 58.07
CA GLU A 191 0.91 -38.32 58.89
C GLU A 191 1.53 -37.87 60.22
N LYS A 192 2.29 -36.78 60.24
CA LYS A 192 2.81 -36.14 61.46
C LYS A 192 1.71 -35.48 62.28
N ASP A 193 0.75 -34.81 61.65
CA ASP A 193 -0.42 -34.20 62.28
C ASP A 193 -1.36 -35.28 62.83
N ASN A 194 -1.51 -36.42 62.17
CA ASN A 194 -2.24 -37.58 62.70
C ASN A 194 -1.53 -38.18 63.92
N GLN A 195 -0.19 -38.24 63.92
CA GLN A 195 0.58 -38.61 65.12
C GLN A 195 0.36 -37.58 66.24
N LEU A 196 0.46 -36.28 65.95
CA LEU A 196 0.19 -35.19 66.89
C LEU A 196 -1.26 -35.19 67.39
N ALA A 197 -2.23 -35.60 66.58
CA ALA A 197 -3.63 -35.75 66.96
C ALA A 197 -3.84 -36.98 67.85
N VAL A 198 -3.11 -38.08 67.63
CA VAL A 198 -3.08 -39.23 68.56
C VAL A 198 -2.36 -38.90 69.88
N PHE A 199 -1.41 -37.95 69.87
CA PHE A 199 -0.86 -37.37 71.09
C PHE A 199 -1.82 -36.36 71.76
N SER A 200 -2.59 -35.59 70.99
CA SER A 200 -3.48 -34.53 71.50
C SER A 200 -4.85 -35.04 71.93
N ALA A 201 -5.35 -36.14 71.36
CA ALA A 201 -6.57 -36.83 71.80
C ALA A 201 -6.39 -37.58 73.14
N LYS A 202 -5.21 -37.45 73.77
CA LYS A 202 -4.97 -37.76 75.19
C LYS A 202 -5.18 -36.53 76.10
N VAL A 203 -5.79 -35.47 75.58
CA VAL A 203 -6.14 -34.22 76.25
C VAL A 203 -7.60 -33.88 75.90
N ASP A 204 -8.34 -33.30 76.85
CA ASP A 204 -9.81 -33.47 76.95
C ASP A 204 -10.71 -32.57 76.05
N PRO A 205 -12.01 -32.95 75.83
CA PRO A 205 -12.90 -32.29 74.87
C PRO A 205 -14.14 -31.58 75.48
N ALA A 206 -14.52 -30.39 74.94
CA ALA A 206 -15.90 -29.86 74.98
C ALA A 206 -16.09 -28.56 74.16
N LEU A 207 -16.84 -28.55 73.03
CA LEU A 207 -17.41 -27.32 72.41
C LEU A 207 -18.40 -27.57 71.22
N PRO A 208 -19.72 -27.74 71.47
CA PRO A 208 -20.72 -27.76 70.35
C PRO A 208 -21.85 -26.72 70.44
N GLY A 209 -22.08 -26.07 71.58
CA GLY A 209 -23.36 -25.41 71.90
C GLY A 209 -23.71 -24.09 71.19
N LEU A 210 -22.85 -23.56 70.32
CA LEU A 210 -23.02 -22.20 69.74
C LEU A 210 -23.68 -22.16 68.35
N LEU A 211 -23.74 -23.28 67.62
CA LEU A 211 -24.16 -23.29 66.21
C LEU A 211 -25.68 -23.12 66.01
N GLN A 212 -26.50 -23.72 66.87
CA GLN A 212 -27.98 -23.72 66.74
C GLN A 212 -28.62 -22.32 66.77
N ARG A 213 -27.96 -21.32 67.37
CA ARG A 213 -28.53 -19.98 67.52
C ARG A 213 -28.54 -19.16 66.21
N ILE A 214 -27.77 -19.59 65.20
CA ILE A 214 -27.64 -18.90 63.93
C ILE A 214 -28.81 -19.27 62.99
N GLU A 215 -29.21 -20.55 62.97
CA GLU A 215 -30.29 -21.09 62.12
C GLU A 215 -31.71 -20.62 62.51
N GLU A 216 -31.86 -19.95 63.64
CA GLU A 216 -33.10 -19.27 64.05
C GLU A 216 -33.25 -17.93 63.32
N LEU A 217 -32.23 -17.07 63.42
CA LEU A 217 -32.26 -15.70 62.89
C LEU A 217 -32.41 -15.62 61.36
N GLU A 218 -31.94 -16.62 60.62
CA GLU A 218 -32.08 -16.69 59.16
C GLU A 218 -33.50 -16.98 58.67
N ARG A 219 -34.40 -17.46 59.53
CA ARG A 219 -35.79 -17.76 59.16
C ARG A 219 -36.67 -16.51 59.30
N ASP A 220 -36.53 -15.78 60.39
CA ASP A 220 -37.34 -14.59 60.69
C ASP A 220 -37.16 -13.49 59.61
N LEU A 221 -35.92 -13.32 59.11
CA LEU A 221 -35.62 -12.39 58.00
C LEU A 221 -36.38 -12.73 56.70
N LYS A 222 -36.63 -14.02 56.43
CA LYS A 222 -37.36 -14.51 55.25
C LYS A 222 -38.89 -14.47 55.43
N GLU A 223 -39.39 -14.18 56.63
CA GLU A 223 -40.80 -13.87 56.90
C GLU A 223 -41.08 -12.41 56.57
N LEU A 224 -40.34 -11.49 57.21
CA LEU A 224 -40.49 -10.03 57.05
C LEU A 224 -40.40 -9.59 55.58
N GLN A 225 -39.51 -10.19 54.80
CA GLN A 225 -39.34 -9.86 53.38
C GLN A 225 -40.57 -10.21 52.51
N ARG A 226 -41.39 -11.20 52.90
CA ARG A 226 -42.63 -11.57 52.20
C ARG A 226 -43.80 -10.64 52.53
N ASP A 227 -43.82 -10.05 53.72
CA ASP A 227 -44.92 -9.18 54.14
C ASP A 227 -44.81 -7.75 53.60
N ILE A 228 -43.58 -7.25 53.39
CA ILE A 228 -43.33 -5.98 52.69
C ILE A 228 -43.95 -5.99 51.28
N GLN A 229 -43.72 -7.06 50.50
CA GLN A 229 -44.30 -7.18 49.14
C GLN A 229 -45.83 -7.22 49.12
N LYS A 230 -46.48 -7.77 50.17
CA LYS A 230 -47.94 -7.76 50.28
C LYS A 230 -48.46 -6.33 50.50
N HIS A 231 -47.79 -5.54 51.35
CA HIS A 231 -48.22 -4.19 51.69
C HIS A 231 -48.28 -3.25 50.48
N GLU A 232 -47.29 -3.32 49.58
CA GLU A 232 -47.23 -2.48 48.37
C GLU A 232 -48.37 -2.76 47.38
N SER A 233 -48.79 -4.03 47.23
CA SER A 233 -49.89 -4.39 46.32
C SER A 233 -51.26 -3.91 46.83
N VAL A 234 -51.52 -4.03 48.13
CA VAL A 234 -52.75 -3.50 48.78
C VAL A 234 -52.82 -1.98 48.68
N GLN A 235 -51.69 -1.29 48.83
CA GLN A 235 -51.62 0.17 48.80
C GLN A 235 -51.99 0.77 47.42
N LYS A 236 -51.73 0.06 46.32
CA LYS A 236 -52.22 0.47 44.97
C LYS A 236 -53.73 0.30 44.82
N GLN A 237 -54.28 -0.85 45.21
CA GLN A 237 -55.72 -1.14 45.06
C GLN A 237 -56.61 -0.18 45.87
N LEU A 238 -56.14 0.28 47.04
CA LEU A 238 -56.87 1.27 47.84
C LEU A 238 -56.91 2.66 47.19
N ALA A 239 -55.84 3.07 46.49
CA ALA A 239 -55.77 4.37 45.82
C ALA A 239 -56.74 4.47 44.63
N GLU A 240 -56.85 3.40 43.83
CA GLU A 240 -57.80 3.35 42.71
C GLU A 240 -59.26 3.30 43.20
N LYS A 241 -59.54 2.50 44.23
CA LYS A 241 -60.90 2.43 44.81
C LYS A 241 -61.37 3.78 45.36
N ALA A 242 -60.52 4.50 46.08
CA ALA A 242 -60.87 5.80 46.66
C ALA A 242 -61.29 6.82 45.59
N LYS A 243 -60.66 6.76 44.40
CA LYS A 243 -60.93 7.68 43.29
C LYS A 243 -62.31 7.45 42.65
N VAL A 244 -62.67 6.18 42.44
CA VAL A 244 -64.00 5.80 41.92
C VAL A 244 -65.12 6.11 42.93
N GLU A 245 -64.82 6.01 44.24
CA GLU A 245 -65.81 6.30 45.29
C GLU A 245 -66.13 7.81 45.42
N GLU A 246 -65.15 8.69 45.18
CA GLU A 246 -65.37 10.15 45.05
C GLU A 246 -66.26 10.50 43.85
N GLU A 247 -65.91 9.98 42.66
CA GLU A 247 -66.64 10.26 41.41
C GLU A 247 -68.12 9.82 41.49
N LEU A 248 -68.39 8.67 42.12
CA LEU A 248 -69.77 8.19 42.35
C LEU A 248 -70.55 9.08 43.34
N LYS A 249 -69.90 9.54 44.43
CA LYS A 249 -70.55 10.44 45.41
C LYS A 249 -70.87 11.81 44.82
N ALA A 250 -70.00 12.34 43.96
CA ALA A 250 -70.25 13.58 43.24
C ALA A 250 -71.50 13.46 42.34
N ALA A 251 -71.60 12.39 41.55
CA ALA A 251 -72.74 12.13 40.68
C ALA A 251 -74.06 11.98 41.44
N CYS A 252 -74.08 11.18 42.52
CA CYS A 252 -75.28 11.00 43.35
C CYS A 252 -75.74 12.31 44.03
N SER A 253 -74.80 13.19 44.40
CA SER A 253 -75.12 14.48 45.03
C SER A 253 -75.85 15.41 44.05
N GLN A 254 -75.36 15.54 42.81
CA GLN A 254 -76.00 16.35 41.77
C GLN A 254 -77.41 15.85 41.43
N GLN A 255 -77.62 14.54 41.37
CA GLN A 255 -78.93 13.95 41.09
C GLN A 255 -79.94 14.21 42.23
N ALA A 256 -79.48 14.20 43.49
CA ALA A 256 -80.33 14.48 44.65
C ALA A 256 -80.81 15.94 44.72
N GLU A 257 -79.99 16.89 44.25
CA GLU A 257 -80.35 18.32 44.22
C GLU A 257 -81.40 18.64 43.14
N GLN A 258 -81.26 18.05 41.93
CA GLN A 258 -82.23 18.21 40.85
C GLN A 258 -83.64 17.69 41.23
N LEU A 259 -83.72 16.57 41.95
CA LEU A 259 -85.00 16.03 42.43
C LEU A 259 -85.66 16.95 43.46
N ARG A 260 -84.89 17.51 44.41
CA ARG A 260 -85.41 18.49 45.39
C ARG A 260 -85.93 19.76 44.74
N GLU A 261 -85.29 20.23 43.67
CA GLU A 261 -85.81 21.35 42.88
C GLU A 261 -87.14 21.02 42.19
N MET A 262 -87.28 19.82 41.59
CA MET A 262 -88.53 19.41 40.95
C MET A 262 -89.69 19.35 41.96
N GLU A 263 -89.49 18.69 43.11
CA GLU A 263 -90.53 18.62 44.15
C GLU A 263 -90.93 20.02 44.66
N HIS A 264 -89.99 20.96 44.76
CA HIS A 264 -90.31 22.34 45.15
C HIS A 264 -91.13 23.08 44.09
N ARG A 265 -90.85 22.86 42.81
CA ARG A 265 -91.62 23.44 41.68
C ARG A 265 -93.02 22.82 41.58
N GLU A 266 -93.14 21.51 41.78
CA GLU A 266 -94.42 20.79 41.81
C GLU A 266 -95.32 21.27 42.96
N ARG A 267 -94.79 21.32 44.19
CA ARG A 267 -95.52 21.81 45.37
C ARG A 267 -96.00 23.26 45.22
N LEU A 268 -95.27 24.10 44.49
CA LEU A 268 -95.66 25.48 44.19
C LEU A 268 -96.83 25.52 43.20
N LEU A 269 -96.72 24.81 42.06
CA LEU A 269 -97.77 24.72 41.03
C LEU A 269 -99.09 24.16 41.58
N SER A 270 -99.03 23.16 42.47
CA SER A 270 -100.22 22.62 43.15
C SER A 270 -100.95 23.68 43.98
N SER A 271 -100.23 24.55 44.69
CA SER A 271 -100.85 25.60 45.51
C SER A 271 -101.54 26.69 44.69
N ASP A 272 -101.02 27.00 43.50
CA ASP A 272 -101.61 28.04 42.65
C ASP A 272 -102.82 27.53 41.86
N LEU A 273 -102.82 26.26 41.43
CA LEU A 273 -103.98 25.60 40.83
C LEU A 273 -105.17 25.53 41.80
N GLN A 274 -104.94 25.20 43.08
CA GLN A 274 -105.99 25.20 44.09
C GLN A 274 -106.61 26.60 44.28
N ARG A 275 -105.76 27.64 44.37
CA ARG A 275 -106.20 29.04 44.50
C ARG A 275 -107.02 29.52 43.29
N ALA A 276 -106.72 29.04 42.09
CA ALA A 276 -107.50 29.34 40.89
C ALA A 276 -108.89 28.68 40.90
N GLY A 277 -109.00 27.44 41.40
CA GLY A 277 -110.28 26.72 41.51
C GLY A 277 -111.28 27.41 42.44
N GLU A 278 -110.81 27.89 43.60
CA GLU A 278 -111.63 28.59 44.60
C GLU A 278 -112.22 29.90 44.05
N GLN A 279 -111.49 30.61 43.17
CA GLN A 279 -111.99 31.83 42.53
C GLN A 279 -113.11 31.55 41.52
N LEU A 280 -113.03 30.45 40.76
CA LEU A 280 -113.97 30.13 39.67
C LEU A 280 -115.39 29.83 40.17
N GLU A 281 -115.54 29.03 41.22
CA GLU A 281 -116.87 28.76 41.79
C GLU A 281 -117.50 30.03 42.41
N SER A 282 -116.69 30.91 43.00
CA SER A 282 -117.16 32.21 43.54
C SER A 282 -117.77 33.14 42.49
N PHE A 283 -117.41 32.94 41.21
CA PHE A 283 -117.96 33.67 40.06
C PHE A 283 -119.25 32.99 39.54
N LYS A 284 -119.22 31.65 39.40
CA LYS A 284 -120.34 30.82 38.93
C LYS A 284 -121.61 30.99 39.76
N THR A 285 -121.51 31.06 41.09
CA THR A 285 -122.66 31.34 41.98
C THR A 285 -123.29 32.71 41.72
N ARG A 286 -122.49 33.70 41.30
CA ARG A 286 -122.90 35.10 41.13
C ARG A 286 -123.70 35.34 39.85
N VAL A 287 -123.45 34.55 38.80
CA VAL A 287 -124.11 34.69 37.49
C VAL A 287 -125.54 34.12 37.51
N MET A 288 -125.79 33.02 38.24
CA MET A 288 -127.12 32.39 38.26
C MET A 288 -128.22 33.22 38.94
N GLN A 289 -127.88 34.21 39.79
CA GLN A 289 -128.87 35.06 40.46
C GLN A 289 -129.42 36.20 39.59
N ALA A 290 -128.87 36.46 38.39
CA ALA A 290 -129.15 37.69 37.64
C ALA A 290 -130.25 37.58 36.56
N CYS A 291 -130.68 36.37 36.18
CA CYS A 291 -131.35 36.14 34.88
C CYS A 291 -132.76 35.53 34.99
N SER A 292 -133.75 36.28 35.49
CA SER A 292 -135.18 35.87 35.45
C SER A 292 -136.16 37.06 35.56
N PRO A 293 -136.69 37.58 34.43
CA PRO A 293 -137.71 38.63 34.44
C PRO A 293 -139.14 38.08 34.26
N SER A 294 -140.10 38.67 34.97
CA SER A 294 -141.54 38.50 34.76
C SER A 294 -142.16 39.84 34.38
N ALA A 295 -143.13 39.87 33.46
CA ALA A 295 -143.75 41.10 32.98
C ALA A 295 -145.24 40.90 32.68
N ALA A 296 -146.09 41.78 33.20
CA ALA A 296 -147.54 41.74 33.01
C ALA A 296 -148.16 43.13 32.86
N GLY A 297 -148.92 43.31 31.78
CA GLY A 297 -150.07 44.23 31.69
C GLY A 297 -149.87 45.75 31.79
N SER A 298 -150.32 46.46 30.76
CA SER A 298 -151.05 47.73 30.97
C SER A 298 -152.22 47.82 29.97
N LYS A 299 -153.26 48.59 30.30
CA LYS A 299 -154.57 48.55 29.62
C LYS A 299 -154.84 49.89 28.90
N GLY A 300 -155.47 49.82 27.74
CA GLY A 300 -155.48 50.92 26.76
C GLY A 300 -156.26 52.18 27.14
N LYS A 301 -155.88 53.29 26.50
CA LYS A 301 -156.71 54.48 26.26
C LYS A 301 -157.00 54.57 24.77
N SER A 302 -158.21 55.00 24.39
CA SER A 302 -158.65 55.08 23.00
C SER A 302 -157.92 56.18 22.22
N VAL A 303 -157.41 55.82 21.03
CA VAL A 303 -156.73 56.71 20.09
C VAL A 303 -157.75 57.29 19.12
N THR A 304 -157.74 58.61 18.92
CA THR A 304 -158.61 59.31 17.96
C THR A 304 -158.12 59.18 16.52
N GLU A 305 -159.02 59.12 15.54
CA GLU A 305 -158.72 58.90 14.11
C GLU A 305 -157.62 59.81 13.54
N GLN A 306 -157.54 61.07 13.98
CA GLN A 306 -156.51 62.02 13.53
C GLN A 306 -155.06 61.54 13.81
N GLN A 307 -154.85 60.75 14.87
CA GLN A 307 -153.56 60.13 15.18
C GLN A 307 -153.30 58.89 14.31
N VAL A 308 -154.35 58.12 13.98
CA VAL A 308 -154.25 56.99 13.04
C VAL A 308 -153.88 57.49 11.65
N ILE A 309 -154.52 58.56 11.16
CA ILE A 309 -154.22 59.16 9.86
C ILE A 309 -152.77 59.68 9.80
N LYS A 310 -152.27 60.31 10.88
CA LYS A 310 -150.84 60.69 10.96
C LYS A 310 -149.91 59.47 10.93
N LYS A 311 -150.25 58.38 11.64
CA LYS A 311 -149.46 57.15 11.64
C LYS A 311 -149.47 56.44 10.28
N VAL A 312 -150.61 56.39 9.59
CA VAL A 312 -150.71 55.81 8.24
C VAL A 312 -149.91 56.62 7.23
N LYS A 313 -149.91 57.96 7.31
CA LYS A 313 -149.03 58.79 6.47
C LYS A 313 -147.55 58.52 6.76
N GLN A 314 -147.13 58.54 8.03
CA GLN A 314 -145.77 58.19 8.44
C GLN A 314 -145.33 56.82 7.86
N ILE A 315 -146.18 55.78 7.99
CA ILE A 315 -145.89 54.43 7.47
C ILE A 315 -145.83 54.43 5.93
N SER A 316 -146.63 55.25 5.25
CA SER A 316 -146.57 55.40 3.79
C SER A 316 -145.27 56.07 3.34
N ASP A 317 -144.81 57.10 4.06
CA ASP A 317 -143.56 57.81 3.79
C ASP A 317 -142.34 56.90 4.09
N GLU A 318 -142.40 56.12 5.18
CA GLU A 318 -141.40 55.11 5.56
C GLU A 318 -141.36 53.94 4.55
N ASN A 319 -142.49 53.51 4.01
CA ASN A 319 -142.56 52.51 2.93
C ASN A 319 -141.97 53.05 1.62
N GLN A 320 -142.30 54.29 1.23
CA GLN A 320 -141.73 54.93 0.03
C GLN A 320 -140.20 55.02 0.15
N GLN A 321 -139.70 55.50 1.29
CA GLN A 321 -138.26 55.55 1.57
C GLN A 321 -137.61 54.15 1.57
N SER A 322 -138.32 53.12 2.04
CA SER A 322 -137.83 51.74 2.02
C SER A 322 -137.76 51.16 0.62
N HIS A 323 -138.74 51.45 -0.25
CA HIS A 323 -138.73 51.05 -1.66
C HIS A 323 -137.69 51.83 -2.50
N GLU A 324 -137.34 53.05 -2.09
CA GLU A 324 -136.22 53.80 -2.66
C GLU A 324 -134.86 53.22 -2.23
N ARG A 325 -134.71 52.81 -0.96
CA ARG A 325 -133.54 52.05 -0.48
C ARG A 325 -133.39 50.72 -1.22
N GLU A 326 -134.49 49.98 -1.39
CA GLU A 326 -134.53 48.73 -2.15
C GLU A 326 -134.03 48.94 -3.59
N LYS A 327 -134.52 49.96 -4.29
CA LYS A 327 -134.04 50.32 -5.65
C LYS A 327 -132.57 50.73 -5.67
N SER A 328 -132.06 51.37 -4.61
CA SER A 328 -130.63 51.69 -4.48
C SER A 328 -129.80 50.42 -4.32
N LEU A 329 -130.19 49.53 -3.41
CA LEU A 329 -129.52 48.24 -3.18
C LEU A 329 -129.59 47.33 -4.40
N GLN A 330 -130.70 47.29 -5.14
CA GLN A 330 -130.84 46.48 -6.33
C GLN A 330 -129.97 46.99 -7.50
N LYS A 331 -129.76 48.31 -7.60
CA LYS A 331 -128.75 48.90 -8.51
C LYS A 331 -127.33 48.56 -8.08
N GLU A 332 -127.03 48.63 -6.78
CA GLU A 332 -125.72 48.26 -6.24
C GLU A 332 -125.41 46.78 -6.48
N LEU A 333 -126.34 45.87 -6.20
CA LEU A 333 -126.22 44.44 -6.50
C LEU A 333 -126.04 44.19 -8.00
N SER A 334 -126.75 44.91 -8.86
CA SER A 334 -126.57 44.82 -10.31
C SER A 334 -125.17 45.28 -10.76
N SER A 335 -124.62 46.32 -10.11
CA SER A 335 -123.26 46.80 -10.37
C SER A 335 -122.17 45.86 -9.81
N ARG A 336 -122.38 45.30 -8.62
CA ARG A 336 -121.51 44.26 -8.03
C ARG A 336 -121.48 43.02 -8.92
N LEU A 337 -122.64 42.52 -9.37
CA LEU A 337 -122.75 41.36 -10.26
C LEU A 337 -122.14 41.61 -11.65
N ALA A 338 -122.14 42.87 -12.14
CA ALA A 338 -121.44 43.21 -13.36
C ALA A 338 -119.91 43.12 -13.20
N LYS A 339 -119.37 43.68 -12.11
CA LYS A 339 -117.93 43.58 -11.78
C LYS A 339 -117.48 42.15 -11.46
N GLU A 340 -118.32 41.37 -10.78
CA GLU A 340 -118.05 39.96 -10.50
C GLU A 340 -117.91 39.14 -11.80
N LYS A 341 -118.72 39.46 -12.82
CA LYS A 341 -118.60 38.86 -14.16
C LYS A 341 -117.34 39.31 -14.91
N GLU A 342 -117.00 40.59 -14.82
CA GLU A 342 -115.77 41.17 -15.38
C GLU A 342 -114.53 40.45 -14.80
N VAL A 343 -114.41 40.38 -13.47
CA VAL A 343 -113.36 39.62 -12.76
C VAL A 343 -113.38 38.13 -13.11
N SER A 344 -114.55 37.52 -13.31
CA SER A 344 -114.62 36.10 -13.71
C SER A 344 -114.07 35.84 -15.12
N ALA A 345 -114.24 36.78 -16.05
CA ALA A 345 -113.68 36.69 -17.40
C ALA A 345 -112.16 36.90 -17.38
N ASP A 346 -111.67 37.85 -16.60
CA ASP A 346 -110.24 38.06 -16.36
C ASP A 346 -109.56 36.81 -15.79
N ILE A 347 -110.20 36.14 -14.82
CA ILE A 347 -109.73 34.87 -14.26
C ILE A 347 -109.69 33.77 -15.34
N GLU A 348 -110.69 33.67 -16.22
CA GLU A 348 -110.69 32.68 -17.30
C GLU A 348 -109.56 32.94 -18.31
N VAL A 349 -109.35 34.19 -18.73
CA VAL A 349 -108.24 34.58 -19.62
C VAL A 349 -106.88 34.30 -18.98
N PHE A 350 -106.71 34.68 -17.71
CA PHE A 350 -105.50 34.41 -16.94
C PHE A 350 -105.21 32.91 -16.83
N MET A 351 -106.21 32.11 -16.45
CA MET A 351 -106.08 30.64 -16.33
C MET A 351 -105.74 29.96 -17.66
N ASN A 352 -106.21 30.48 -18.79
CA ASN A 352 -105.84 29.96 -20.12
C ASN A 352 -104.37 30.26 -20.48
N SER A 353 -103.86 31.46 -20.19
CA SER A 353 -102.43 31.77 -20.39
C SER A 353 -101.52 31.02 -19.40
N LEU A 354 -101.94 30.83 -18.15
CA LEU A 354 -101.24 29.96 -17.19
C LEU A 354 -101.09 28.52 -17.68
N GLN A 355 -102.11 27.98 -18.36
CA GLN A 355 -102.03 26.63 -18.94
C GLN A 355 -101.00 26.53 -20.07
N LYS A 356 -100.86 27.56 -20.91
CA LYS A 356 -99.79 27.60 -21.94
C LYS A 356 -98.40 27.63 -21.30
N LEU A 357 -98.18 28.52 -20.32
CA LEU A 357 -96.92 28.62 -19.59
C LEU A 357 -96.56 27.29 -18.90
N GLN A 358 -97.55 26.63 -18.27
CA GLN A 358 -97.38 25.31 -17.67
C GLN A 358 -97.08 24.22 -18.71
N ALA A 359 -97.65 24.28 -19.91
CA ALA A 359 -97.34 23.34 -20.99
C ALA A 359 -95.92 23.55 -21.51
N CYS A 360 -95.49 24.81 -21.70
CA CYS A 360 -94.12 25.17 -22.08
C CYS A 360 -93.11 24.59 -21.07
N LEU A 361 -93.26 24.91 -19.78
CA LEU A 361 -92.38 24.44 -18.69
C LEU A 361 -92.39 22.91 -18.46
N ARG A 362 -93.41 22.18 -18.92
CA ARG A 362 -93.46 20.71 -18.87
C ARG A 362 -92.83 20.03 -20.09
N SER A 363 -92.55 20.79 -21.14
CA SER A 363 -91.93 20.33 -22.38
C SER A 363 -90.44 20.69 -22.43
N PRO A 364 -89.64 20.11 -23.33
CA PRO A 364 -88.30 20.60 -23.65
C PRO A 364 -88.39 21.97 -24.36
N CYS A 365 -88.53 23.05 -23.60
CA CYS A 365 -88.60 24.42 -24.10
C CYS A 365 -87.20 25.06 -24.25
N SER A 366 -87.06 25.97 -25.22
CA SER A 366 -85.94 26.91 -25.32
C SER A 366 -86.22 28.19 -24.53
N SER A 367 -85.18 29.00 -24.29
CA SER A 367 -85.32 30.33 -23.68
C SER A 367 -86.35 31.19 -24.42
N THR A 368 -86.23 31.22 -25.75
CA THR A 368 -87.11 31.95 -26.67
C THR A 368 -88.57 31.52 -26.57
N SER A 369 -88.85 30.23 -26.38
CA SER A 369 -90.22 29.75 -26.20
C SER A 369 -90.81 30.13 -24.84
N LEU A 370 -90.03 30.00 -23.77
CA LEU A 370 -90.48 30.36 -22.41
C LEU A 370 -90.67 31.87 -22.27
N ARG A 371 -89.74 32.67 -22.81
CA ARG A 371 -89.84 34.14 -22.88
C ARG A 371 -91.05 34.60 -23.70
N GLY A 372 -91.38 33.91 -24.79
CA GLY A 372 -92.55 34.22 -25.63
C GLY A 372 -93.89 33.96 -24.94
N GLU A 373 -94.01 32.92 -24.11
CA GLU A 373 -95.21 32.67 -23.30
C GLU A 373 -95.28 33.55 -22.05
N LEU A 374 -94.14 34.01 -21.50
CA LEU A 374 -94.11 34.96 -20.40
C LEU A 374 -94.53 36.38 -20.81
N GLY A 375 -94.02 36.90 -21.94
CA GLY A 375 -94.48 38.18 -22.48
C GLY A 375 -95.99 38.22 -22.72
N GLN A 376 -96.56 37.13 -23.26
CA GLN A 376 -98.01 36.96 -23.40
C GLN A 376 -98.79 36.98 -22.08
N LEU A 377 -98.15 36.59 -20.95
CA LEU A 377 -98.76 36.64 -19.61
C LEU A 377 -98.62 38.03 -18.97
N GLU A 378 -97.51 38.72 -19.24
CA GLU A 378 -97.20 40.08 -18.75
C GLU A 378 -98.08 41.16 -19.38
N GLU A 379 -98.41 41.03 -20.67
CA GLU A 379 -99.25 41.98 -21.41
C GLU A 379 -100.75 41.88 -21.06
N LEU A 380 -101.20 40.85 -20.33
CA LEU A 380 -102.60 40.71 -19.93
C LEU A 380 -103.02 41.84 -18.98
N SER A 381 -103.96 42.67 -19.43
CA SER A 381 -104.68 43.62 -18.59
C SER A 381 -105.77 42.87 -17.82
N LEU A 382 -105.73 42.92 -16.49
CA LEU A 382 -106.63 42.22 -15.57
C LEU A 382 -106.99 43.12 -14.38
N ASP A 383 -108.13 42.88 -13.73
CA ASP A 383 -108.52 43.53 -12.47
C ASP A 383 -107.38 43.47 -11.41
N PRO A 384 -107.18 44.54 -10.60
CA PRO A 384 -106.12 44.58 -9.59
C PRO A 384 -106.07 43.37 -8.64
N SER A 385 -107.20 42.72 -8.36
CA SER A 385 -107.31 41.52 -7.52
C SER A 385 -106.62 40.30 -8.13
N VAL A 386 -106.61 40.19 -9.46
CA VAL A 386 -105.98 39.09 -10.22
C VAL A 386 -104.56 39.46 -10.65
N SER A 387 -104.34 40.74 -10.98
CA SER A 387 -103.05 41.26 -11.47
C SER A 387 -101.88 41.01 -10.49
N ALA A 388 -102.13 41.04 -9.18
CA ALA A 388 -101.12 40.69 -8.16
C ALA A 388 -100.66 39.22 -8.25
N ILE A 389 -101.57 38.29 -8.60
CA ILE A 389 -101.26 36.86 -8.78
C ILE A 389 -100.48 36.66 -10.08
N ARG A 390 -100.87 37.38 -11.15
CA ARG A 390 -100.15 37.41 -12.43
C ARG A 390 -98.69 37.82 -12.26
N THR A 391 -98.42 38.92 -11.55
CA THR A 391 -97.05 39.37 -11.27
C THR A 391 -96.26 38.32 -10.48
N ALA A 392 -96.83 37.73 -9.42
CA ALA A 392 -96.15 36.67 -8.66
C ALA A 392 -95.79 35.43 -9.51
N VAL A 393 -96.63 35.05 -10.49
CA VAL A 393 -96.30 33.96 -11.42
C VAL A 393 -95.19 34.34 -12.39
N VAL A 394 -95.23 35.57 -12.94
CA VAL A 394 -94.18 36.10 -13.82
C VAL A 394 -92.83 36.13 -13.10
N ASP A 395 -92.79 36.60 -11.84
CA ASP A 395 -91.57 36.63 -11.03
C ASP A 395 -91.02 35.22 -10.76
N MET A 396 -91.89 34.25 -10.44
CA MET A 396 -91.50 32.85 -10.23
C MET A 396 -90.94 32.18 -11.50
N ALA A 397 -91.40 32.58 -12.68
CA ALA A 397 -91.00 31.99 -13.97
C ALA A 397 -89.76 32.66 -14.60
N HIS A 398 -89.44 33.90 -14.21
CA HIS A 398 -88.19 34.58 -14.60
C HIS A 398 -86.93 33.84 -14.11
N GLY A 399 -86.96 33.23 -12.93
CA GLY A 399 -85.83 32.46 -12.39
C GLY A 399 -85.42 31.27 -13.29
N PRO A 400 -86.36 30.35 -13.61
CA PRO A 400 -86.14 29.29 -14.61
C PRO A 400 -85.69 29.80 -15.98
N LEU A 401 -86.25 30.90 -16.48
CA LEU A 401 -85.86 31.49 -17.75
C LEU A 401 -84.39 31.95 -17.74
N ALA A 402 -83.97 32.71 -16.72
CA ALA A 402 -82.61 33.21 -16.59
C ALA A 402 -81.57 32.08 -16.43
N TRP A 403 -81.92 30.99 -15.71
CA TRP A 403 -81.07 29.80 -15.64
C TRP A 403 -80.90 29.13 -17.00
N LEU A 404 -82.00 29.00 -17.75
CA LEU A 404 -82.00 28.34 -19.04
C LEU A 404 -81.27 29.19 -20.11
N GLU A 405 -81.45 30.51 -20.11
CA GLU A 405 -80.67 31.44 -20.95
C GLU A 405 -79.16 31.36 -20.67
N GLY A 406 -78.76 31.30 -19.40
CA GLY A 406 -77.35 31.10 -19.02
C GLY A 406 -76.80 29.74 -19.46
N ALA A 407 -77.61 28.67 -19.39
CA ALA A 407 -77.23 27.33 -19.84
C ALA A 407 -77.10 27.22 -21.36
N GLU A 408 -78.01 27.84 -22.12
CA GLU A 408 -77.93 27.93 -23.58
C GLU A 408 -76.70 28.76 -24.02
N GLN A 409 -76.46 29.92 -23.39
CA GLN A 409 -75.31 30.78 -23.69
C GLN A 409 -73.95 30.09 -23.40
N LEU A 410 -73.85 29.31 -22.32
CA LEU A 410 -72.63 28.55 -22.02
C LEU A 410 -72.34 27.49 -23.08
N LEU A 411 -73.36 26.84 -23.63
CA LEU A 411 -73.18 25.83 -24.69
C LEU A 411 -72.86 26.46 -26.04
N ASP A 412 -73.46 27.60 -26.38
CA ASP A 412 -73.07 28.39 -27.56
C ASP A 412 -71.59 28.81 -27.47
N SER A 413 -71.14 29.27 -26.29
CA SER A 413 -69.74 29.59 -26.04
C SER A 413 -68.79 28.38 -26.13
N ALA A 414 -69.31 27.15 -25.98
CA ALA A 414 -68.61 25.90 -26.21
C ALA A 414 -68.68 25.40 -27.68
N GLY A 415 -69.23 26.21 -28.60
CA GLY A 415 -69.39 25.88 -30.01
C GLY A 415 -70.52 24.89 -30.31
N MET A 416 -71.48 24.73 -29.39
CA MET A 416 -72.61 23.80 -29.53
C MET A 416 -73.88 24.54 -29.95
N ASP A 417 -74.07 24.69 -31.27
CA ASP A 417 -75.27 25.29 -31.86
C ASP A 417 -76.56 24.63 -31.33
N LEU A 418 -77.40 25.46 -30.69
CA LEU A 418 -78.68 25.05 -30.13
C LEU A 418 -79.86 25.25 -31.11
N HIS A 419 -79.70 26.07 -32.15
CA HIS A 419 -80.77 26.44 -33.06
C HIS A 419 -81.04 25.37 -34.13
N THR A 420 -80.07 24.54 -34.50
CA THR A 420 -80.32 23.37 -35.37
C THR A 420 -80.86 22.14 -34.61
N SER A 421 -80.70 22.07 -33.30
CA SER A 421 -81.15 20.93 -32.49
C SER A 421 -82.60 21.13 -32.01
N GLY A 422 -83.57 20.68 -32.80
CA GLY A 422 -85.00 20.61 -32.46
C GLY A 422 -85.37 19.68 -31.29
N LYS A 423 -84.41 19.40 -30.39
CA LYS A 423 -84.52 18.64 -29.14
C LYS A 423 -84.15 19.51 -27.91
N GLY A 424 -83.79 20.78 -28.12
CA GLY A 424 -83.43 21.74 -27.09
C GLY A 424 -82.15 21.38 -26.30
N LEU A 425 -81.98 22.07 -25.17
CA LEU A 425 -80.83 21.98 -24.26
C LEU A 425 -80.41 20.54 -23.90
N LEU A 426 -81.38 19.66 -23.65
CA LEU A 426 -81.12 18.27 -23.29
C LEU A 426 -80.56 17.44 -24.47
N GLY A 427 -80.90 17.81 -25.71
CA GLY A 427 -80.34 17.20 -26.91
C GLY A 427 -78.89 17.60 -27.16
N THR A 428 -78.57 18.90 -27.00
CA THR A 428 -77.20 19.40 -27.19
C THR A 428 -76.26 18.85 -26.11
N LEU A 429 -76.66 18.89 -24.83
CA LEU A 429 -75.90 18.32 -23.71
C LEU A 429 -75.57 16.83 -23.90
N ARG A 430 -76.51 16.02 -24.40
CA ARG A 430 -76.24 14.60 -24.69
C ARG A 430 -75.17 14.44 -25.76
N SER A 431 -75.31 15.15 -26.88
CA SER A 431 -74.33 15.09 -27.97
C SER A 431 -72.94 15.65 -27.57
N PHE A 432 -72.88 16.57 -26.61
CA PHE A 432 -71.62 17.03 -26.01
C PHE A 432 -70.95 15.91 -25.18
N SER A 433 -71.72 15.22 -24.34
CA SER A 433 -71.23 14.07 -23.57
C SER A 433 -70.71 12.95 -24.46
N GLU A 434 -71.43 12.62 -25.54
CA GLU A 434 -71.03 11.60 -26.52
C GLU A 434 -69.71 11.99 -27.22
N LYS A 435 -69.60 13.22 -27.75
CA LYS A 435 -68.35 13.74 -28.35
C LYS A 435 -67.18 13.77 -27.36
N SER A 436 -67.43 14.14 -26.10
CA SER A 436 -66.40 14.18 -25.05
C SER A 436 -65.86 12.78 -24.75
N GLN A 437 -66.75 11.77 -24.68
CA GLN A 437 -66.37 10.38 -24.49
C GLN A 437 -65.57 9.83 -25.68
N GLU A 438 -65.97 10.13 -26.92
CA GLU A 438 -65.16 9.77 -28.10
C GLU A 438 -63.78 10.43 -28.08
N MET A 439 -63.69 11.70 -27.67
CA MET A 439 -62.42 12.43 -27.58
C MET A 439 -61.48 11.83 -26.53
N ALA A 440 -62.02 11.43 -25.37
CA ALA A 440 -61.26 10.71 -24.35
C ALA A 440 -60.71 9.38 -24.87
N GLN A 441 -61.53 8.59 -25.59
CA GLN A 441 -61.10 7.33 -26.21
C GLN A 441 -60.03 7.54 -27.30
N ARG A 442 -60.15 8.58 -28.14
CA ARG A 442 -59.13 8.94 -29.14
C ARG A 442 -57.82 9.36 -28.47
N ASN A 443 -57.87 10.15 -27.39
CA ASN A 443 -56.69 10.57 -26.65
C ASN A 443 -55.99 9.38 -25.99
N GLN A 444 -56.73 8.44 -25.37
CA GLN A 444 -56.15 7.21 -24.82
C GLN A 444 -55.45 6.40 -25.92
N MET A 445 -56.10 6.18 -27.06
CA MET A 445 -55.51 5.42 -28.17
C MET A 445 -54.26 6.09 -28.75
N LEU A 446 -54.24 7.42 -28.87
CA LEU A 446 -53.05 8.16 -29.28
C LEU A 446 -51.93 8.09 -28.25
N GLN A 447 -52.24 8.10 -26.96
CA GLN A 447 -51.25 7.94 -25.89
C GLN A 447 -50.66 6.52 -25.88
N GLU A 448 -51.50 5.49 -26.03
CA GLU A 448 -51.07 4.11 -26.22
C GLU A 448 -50.23 3.88 -27.49
N GLN A 449 -50.37 4.72 -28.52
CA GLN A 449 -49.50 4.70 -29.71
C GLN A 449 -48.18 5.43 -29.45
N LEU A 450 -48.22 6.54 -28.71
CA LEU A 450 -47.04 7.33 -28.35
C LEU A 450 -46.12 6.54 -27.41
N GLU A 451 -46.68 5.85 -26.42
CA GLU A 451 -45.97 4.94 -25.51
C GLU A 451 -45.28 3.82 -26.32
N LYS A 452 -45.99 3.13 -27.22
CA LYS A 452 -45.40 2.09 -28.09
C LYS A 452 -44.29 2.62 -29.02
N LEU A 453 -44.39 3.86 -29.49
CA LEU A 453 -43.34 4.51 -30.27
C LEU A 453 -42.11 4.88 -29.41
N GLN A 454 -42.32 5.25 -28.14
CA GLN A 454 -41.24 5.47 -27.18
C GLN A 454 -40.55 4.15 -26.79
N GLU A 455 -41.31 3.07 -26.59
CA GLU A 455 -40.76 1.72 -26.36
C GLU A 455 -39.89 1.27 -27.53
N LEU A 456 -40.41 1.30 -28.76
CA LEU A 456 -39.65 0.94 -29.97
C LEU A 456 -38.41 1.85 -30.19
N GLN A 457 -38.50 3.14 -29.84
CA GLN A 457 -37.34 4.03 -29.89
C GLN A 457 -36.30 3.67 -28.82
N ALA A 458 -36.72 3.31 -27.61
CA ALA A 458 -35.83 2.87 -26.54
C ALA A 458 -35.17 1.52 -26.86
N GLU A 459 -35.90 0.57 -27.43
CA GLU A 459 -35.36 -0.71 -27.93
C GLU A 459 -34.30 -0.50 -29.01
N LEU A 460 -34.59 0.32 -30.03
CA LEU A 460 -33.65 0.63 -31.12
C LEU A 460 -32.39 1.33 -30.62
N LEU A 461 -32.53 2.28 -29.68
CA LEU A 461 -31.39 2.91 -29.01
C LEU A 461 -30.60 1.89 -28.19
N GLN A 462 -31.27 0.98 -27.48
CA GLN A 462 -30.62 -0.05 -26.69
C GLN A 462 -29.82 -1.03 -27.57
N GLU A 463 -30.37 -1.44 -28.72
CA GLU A 463 -29.64 -2.26 -29.70
C GLU A 463 -28.40 -1.53 -30.25
N HIS A 464 -28.53 -0.26 -30.64
CA HIS A 464 -27.36 0.50 -31.08
C HIS A 464 -26.31 0.71 -29.98
N THR A 465 -26.71 0.87 -28.70
CA THR A 465 -25.73 0.89 -27.61
C THR A 465 -25.01 -0.45 -27.45
N LYS A 466 -25.72 -1.58 -27.48
CA LYS A 466 -25.12 -2.94 -27.42
C LYS A 466 -24.18 -3.19 -28.61
N GLU A 467 -24.57 -2.73 -29.80
CA GLU A 467 -23.76 -2.87 -31.02
C GLU A 467 -22.47 -2.04 -30.95
N LEU A 468 -22.53 -0.83 -30.37
CA LEU A 468 -21.35 0.01 -30.13
C LEU A 468 -20.48 -0.57 -29.00
N GLU A 469 -21.07 -1.07 -27.92
CA GLU A 469 -20.36 -1.75 -26.83
C GLU A 469 -19.60 -2.98 -27.35
N ALA A 470 -20.25 -3.85 -28.14
CA ALA A 470 -19.62 -5.02 -28.75
C ALA A 470 -18.48 -4.63 -29.71
N LYS A 471 -18.65 -3.56 -30.51
CA LYS A 471 -17.57 -3.02 -31.37
C LYS A 471 -16.40 -2.50 -30.52
N HIS A 472 -16.65 -1.77 -29.44
CA HIS A 472 -15.60 -1.29 -28.54
C HIS A 472 -14.90 -2.44 -27.80
N GLU A 473 -15.61 -3.47 -27.36
CA GLU A 473 -15.02 -4.67 -26.76
C GLU A 473 -14.13 -5.43 -27.77
N GLN A 474 -14.60 -5.59 -29.01
CA GLN A 474 -13.79 -6.19 -30.09
C GLN A 474 -12.53 -5.36 -30.38
N ASP A 475 -12.65 -4.03 -30.46
CA ASP A 475 -11.53 -3.11 -30.64
C ASP A 475 -10.51 -3.20 -29.48
N LEU A 476 -11.00 -3.37 -28.24
CA LEU A 476 -10.16 -3.57 -27.06
C LEU A 476 -9.48 -4.94 -27.07
N GLN A 477 -10.17 -6.01 -27.46
CA GLN A 477 -9.56 -7.34 -27.63
C GLN A 477 -8.47 -7.32 -28.70
N ILE A 478 -8.70 -6.67 -29.85
CA ILE A 478 -7.69 -6.51 -30.91
C ILE A 478 -6.47 -5.74 -30.38
N LYS A 479 -6.67 -4.63 -29.67
CA LYS A 479 -5.57 -3.85 -29.06
C LYS A 479 -4.81 -4.65 -28.00
N ILE A 480 -5.50 -5.44 -27.17
CA ILE A 480 -4.87 -6.31 -26.17
C ILE A 480 -4.05 -7.41 -26.87
N GLN A 481 -4.59 -8.07 -27.90
CA GLN A 481 -3.84 -9.07 -28.69
C GLN A 481 -2.63 -8.46 -29.39
N GLN A 482 -2.75 -7.25 -29.95
CA GLN A 482 -1.62 -6.56 -30.57
C GLN A 482 -0.54 -6.20 -29.53
N ILE A 483 -0.91 -5.67 -28.36
CA ILE A 483 0.04 -5.37 -27.27
C ILE A 483 0.73 -6.66 -26.79
N ILE A 484 0.02 -7.79 -26.69
CA ILE A 484 0.63 -9.08 -26.34
C ILE A 484 1.63 -9.50 -27.42
N LEU A 485 1.27 -9.47 -28.70
CA LEU A 485 2.18 -9.83 -29.80
C LEU A 485 3.41 -8.92 -29.91
N GLU A 486 3.25 -7.62 -29.65
CA GLU A 486 4.35 -6.66 -29.59
C GLU A 486 5.27 -6.94 -28.38
N LYS A 487 4.72 -7.26 -27.21
CA LYS A 487 5.49 -7.59 -26.00
C LYS A 487 6.15 -8.97 -26.05
N ASP A 488 5.52 -9.96 -26.71
CA ASP A 488 6.13 -11.25 -27.00
C ASP A 488 7.29 -11.09 -27.98
N LYS A 489 7.15 -10.21 -28.99
CA LYS A 489 8.23 -9.88 -29.92
C LYS A 489 9.40 -9.16 -29.24
N GLU A 490 9.13 -8.13 -28.42
CA GLU A 490 10.15 -7.46 -27.60
C GLU A 490 10.85 -8.47 -26.67
N SER A 491 10.10 -9.31 -25.97
CA SER A 491 10.64 -10.32 -25.05
C SER A 491 11.49 -11.35 -25.79
N LYS A 492 11.10 -11.74 -27.01
CA LYS A 492 11.89 -12.62 -27.87
C LYS A 492 13.18 -11.94 -28.34
N GLU A 493 13.14 -10.69 -28.76
CA GLU A 493 14.34 -9.95 -29.20
C GLU A 493 15.33 -9.74 -28.04
N ILE A 494 14.82 -9.44 -26.84
CA ILE A 494 15.61 -9.39 -25.60
C ILE A 494 16.25 -10.76 -25.32
N LEU A 495 15.47 -11.84 -25.37
CA LEU A 495 15.97 -13.20 -25.09
C LEU A 495 16.99 -13.68 -26.15
N GLU A 496 16.77 -13.39 -27.43
CA GLU A 496 17.75 -13.67 -28.49
C GLU A 496 19.05 -12.88 -28.29
N SER A 497 18.98 -11.60 -27.88
CA SER A 497 20.17 -10.80 -27.58
C SER A 497 20.92 -11.28 -26.32
N ALA A 498 20.21 -11.70 -25.28
CA ALA A 498 20.82 -12.30 -24.09
C ALA A 498 21.49 -13.65 -24.42
N VAL A 499 20.87 -14.46 -25.30
CA VAL A 499 21.44 -15.72 -25.77
C VAL A 499 22.69 -15.51 -26.64
N THR A 500 22.75 -14.46 -27.48
CA THR A 500 23.99 -14.15 -28.21
C THR A 500 25.08 -13.61 -27.28
N GLU A 501 24.74 -12.76 -26.32
CA GLU A 501 25.70 -12.31 -25.29
C GLU A 501 26.29 -13.46 -24.47
N GLU A 502 25.46 -14.35 -23.92
CA GLU A 502 25.95 -15.47 -23.12
C GLU A 502 26.73 -16.49 -23.98
N LYS A 503 26.34 -16.68 -25.24
CA LYS A 503 27.11 -17.49 -26.19
C LYS A 503 28.50 -16.89 -26.44
N ASP A 504 28.61 -15.57 -26.61
CA ASP A 504 29.88 -14.89 -26.82
C ASP A 504 30.73 -14.82 -25.54
N LYS A 505 30.11 -14.71 -24.35
CA LYS A 505 30.80 -14.85 -23.05
C LYS A 505 31.37 -16.26 -22.89
N CYS A 506 30.56 -17.30 -23.11
CA CYS A 506 31.00 -18.70 -23.09
C CYS A 506 32.13 -18.95 -24.10
N LYS A 507 32.01 -18.42 -25.33
CA LYS A 507 33.03 -18.56 -26.37
C LYS A 507 34.36 -17.92 -25.95
N LYS A 508 34.33 -16.72 -25.36
CA LYS A 508 35.53 -16.05 -24.81
C LYS A 508 36.16 -16.86 -23.67
N SER A 509 35.37 -17.34 -22.71
CA SER A 509 35.91 -18.18 -21.63
C SER A 509 36.50 -19.49 -22.14
N VAL A 510 35.90 -20.12 -23.16
CA VAL A 510 36.46 -21.33 -23.80
C VAL A 510 37.77 -21.01 -24.53
N GLU A 511 37.85 -19.88 -25.24
CA GLU A 511 39.10 -19.43 -25.88
C GLU A 511 40.19 -19.04 -24.88
N GLU A 512 39.83 -18.56 -23.68
CA GLU A 512 40.76 -18.28 -22.59
C GLU A 512 41.26 -19.55 -21.91
N GLU A 513 40.38 -20.51 -21.58
CA GLU A 513 40.80 -21.82 -21.06
C GLU A 513 41.61 -22.61 -22.09
N GLN A 514 41.28 -22.54 -23.39
CA GLN A 514 42.09 -23.17 -24.43
C GLN A 514 43.50 -22.58 -24.55
N LYS A 515 43.67 -21.26 -24.32
CA LYS A 515 45.02 -20.65 -24.23
C LYS A 515 45.79 -21.16 -23.02
N LYS A 516 45.15 -21.19 -21.83
CA LYS A 516 45.76 -21.75 -20.61
C LYS A 516 46.17 -23.22 -20.80
N ILE A 517 45.34 -24.02 -21.46
CA ILE A 517 45.67 -25.41 -21.80
C ILE A 517 46.87 -25.47 -22.75
N GLN A 518 46.90 -24.66 -23.82
CA GLN A 518 48.06 -24.60 -24.74
C GLN A 518 49.36 -24.13 -24.05
N GLU A 519 49.27 -23.17 -23.14
CA GLU A 519 50.38 -22.68 -22.31
C GLU A 519 50.89 -23.81 -21.41
N LEU A 520 50.00 -24.50 -20.69
CA LEU A 520 50.33 -25.65 -19.84
C LEU A 520 50.92 -26.83 -20.64
N GLU A 521 50.36 -27.15 -21.81
CA GLU A 521 50.91 -28.14 -22.74
C GLU A 521 52.30 -27.76 -23.26
N SER A 522 52.56 -26.46 -23.47
CA SER A 522 53.88 -25.97 -23.89
C SER A 522 54.90 -26.07 -22.76
N HIS A 523 54.50 -25.74 -21.52
CA HIS A 523 55.30 -25.89 -20.32
C HIS A 523 55.59 -27.36 -20.01
N LEU A 524 54.60 -28.25 -20.12
CA LEU A 524 54.77 -29.70 -19.96
C LEU A 524 55.73 -30.28 -21.02
N ARG A 525 55.65 -29.84 -22.29
CA ARG A 525 56.62 -30.21 -23.34
C ARG A 525 58.02 -29.70 -23.03
N SER A 526 58.16 -28.44 -22.61
CA SER A 526 59.45 -27.86 -22.22
C SER A 526 60.09 -28.60 -21.04
N MET A 527 59.31 -28.94 -20.01
CA MET A 527 59.77 -29.79 -18.90
C MET A 527 60.14 -31.20 -19.38
N ALA A 528 59.36 -31.81 -20.27
CA ALA A 528 59.65 -33.14 -20.81
C ALA A 528 60.97 -33.15 -21.60
N GLU A 529 61.21 -32.16 -22.46
CA GLU A 529 62.49 -31.97 -23.15
C GLU A 529 63.64 -31.72 -22.17
N ALA A 530 63.42 -30.94 -21.11
CA ALA A 530 64.44 -30.70 -20.09
C ALA A 530 64.75 -31.97 -19.28
N THR A 531 63.77 -32.84 -19.03
CA THR A 531 64.01 -34.15 -18.41
C THR A 531 64.68 -35.15 -19.37
N ALA A 532 64.36 -35.09 -20.67
CA ALA A 532 65.02 -35.92 -21.68
C ALA A 532 66.51 -35.54 -21.83
N LYS A 533 66.81 -34.24 -21.98
CA LYS A 533 68.19 -33.73 -22.02
C LYS A 533 68.97 -34.10 -20.75
N LYS A 534 68.36 -33.99 -19.57
CA LYS A 534 68.97 -34.44 -18.31
C LYS A 534 69.18 -35.96 -18.23
N ALA A 535 68.33 -36.76 -18.88
CA ALA A 535 68.53 -38.20 -18.98
C ALA A 535 69.68 -38.55 -19.95
N GLU A 536 69.75 -37.89 -21.11
CA GLU A 536 70.87 -38.01 -22.06
C GLU A 536 72.20 -37.58 -21.42
N GLU A 537 72.21 -36.47 -20.68
CA GLU A 537 73.34 -36.02 -19.86
C GLU A 537 73.72 -37.07 -18.80
N HIS A 538 72.73 -37.65 -18.10
CA HIS A 538 72.96 -38.67 -17.09
C HIS A 538 73.57 -39.94 -17.70
N GLU A 539 72.97 -40.50 -18.76
CA GLU A 539 73.52 -41.67 -19.49
C GLU A 539 74.94 -41.43 -20.00
N LEU A 540 75.23 -40.22 -20.49
CA LEU A 540 76.57 -39.83 -20.96
C LEU A 540 77.58 -39.68 -19.80
N THR A 541 77.14 -39.24 -18.62
CA THR A 541 77.99 -39.27 -17.41
C THR A 541 78.18 -40.68 -16.86
N GLU A 542 77.15 -41.53 -16.84
CA GLU A 542 77.29 -42.94 -16.49
C GLU A 542 78.20 -43.69 -17.48
N GLY A 543 78.15 -43.37 -18.77
CA GLY A 543 79.06 -43.91 -19.78
C GLY A 543 80.52 -43.64 -19.41
N LYS A 544 80.85 -42.37 -19.14
CA LYS A 544 82.19 -41.96 -18.69
C LYS A 544 82.60 -42.59 -17.35
N LEU A 545 81.66 -42.80 -16.43
CA LEU A 545 81.92 -43.50 -15.17
C LEU A 545 82.20 -45.00 -15.41
N ARG A 546 81.46 -45.66 -16.31
CA ARG A 546 81.70 -47.05 -16.72
C ARG A 546 83.06 -47.21 -17.42
N GLU A 547 83.44 -46.27 -18.28
CA GLU A 547 84.76 -46.22 -18.92
C GLU A 547 85.89 -46.05 -17.88
N ALA A 548 85.72 -45.12 -16.93
CA ALA A 548 86.70 -44.88 -15.87
C ALA A 548 86.85 -46.09 -14.91
N LEU A 549 85.75 -46.79 -14.60
CA LEU A 549 85.79 -48.04 -13.83
C LEU A 549 86.55 -49.15 -14.58
N HIS A 550 86.32 -49.32 -15.89
CA HIS A 550 87.03 -50.32 -16.69
C HIS A 550 88.54 -50.05 -16.78
N GLU A 551 88.96 -48.78 -16.93
CA GLU A 551 90.39 -48.43 -16.88
C GLU A 551 90.98 -48.61 -15.47
N LEU A 552 90.21 -48.40 -14.39
CA LEU A 552 90.65 -48.75 -13.03
C LEU A 552 90.80 -50.26 -12.83
N GLU A 553 89.84 -51.08 -13.28
CA GLU A 553 89.93 -52.54 -13.24
C GLU A 553 91.20 -53.03 -13.97
N LYS A 554 91.43 -52.51 -15.18
CA LYS A 554 92.64 -52.75 -15.97
C LYS A 554 93.94 -52.33 -15.27
N ILE A 555 93.94 -51.22 -14.54
CA ILE A 555 95.09 -50.80 -13.70
C ILE A 555 95.28 -51.79 -12.53
N THR A 556 94.23 -52.21 -11.83
CA THR A 556 94.36 -53.20 -10.74
C THR A 556 94.84 -54.57 -11.23
N ALA A 557 94.45 -54.98 -12.44
CA ALA A 557 94.97 -56.18 -13.09
C ALA A 557 96.47 -56.07 -13.44
N GLN A 558 96.92 -54.89 -13.90
CA GLN A 558 98.35 -54.62 -14.11
C GLN A 558 99.13 -54.60 -12.79
N GLU A 559 98.57 -54.01 -11.74
CA GLU A 559 99.18 -54.00 -10.40
C GLU A 559 99.34 -55.43 -9.85
N ALA A 560 98.32 -56.27 -9.96
CA ALA A 560 98.38 -57.67 -9.54
C ALA A 560 99.49 -58.47 -10.28
N VAL A 561 99.69 -58.22 -11.58
CA VAL A 561 100.79 -58.82 -12.35
C VAL A 561 102.16 -58.33 -11.88
N LEU A 562 102.30 -57.05 -11.54
CA LEU A 562 103.55 -56.50 -10.99
C LEU A 562 103.85 -57.05 -9.58
N GLN A 563 102.84 -57.13 -8.70
CA GLN A 563 102.97 -57.78 -7.39
C GLN A 563 103.39 -59.26 -7.53
N GLN A 564 102.83 -59.97 -8.51
CA GLN A 564 103.21 -61.36 -8.81
C GLN A 564 104.67 -61.50 -9.29
N GLN A 565 105.20 -60.52 -10.03
CA GLN A 565 106.62 -60.49 -10.44
C GLN A 565 107.57 -60.19 -9.26
N VAL A 566 107.20 -59.26 -8.37
CA VAL A 566 107.99 -58.97 -7.15
C VAL A 566 108.09 -60.22 -6.27
N LEU A 567 106.99 -60.95 -6.08
CA LEU A 567 107.00 -62.21 -5.32
C LEU A 567 107.92 -63.29 -5.93
N GLN A 568 108.10 -63.30 -7.25
CA GLN A 568 109.05 -64.21 -7.92
C GLN A 568 110.50 -63.78 -7.72
N GLN A 569 110.80 -62.47 -7.74
CA GLN A 569 112.13 -61.95 -7.43
C GLN A 569 112.52 -62.23 -5.98
N ASP A 570 111.61 -62.05 -5.03
CA ASP A 570 111.79 -62.38 -3.61
C ASP A 570 112.00 -63.87 -3.33
N GLN A 571 111.60 -64.77 -4.23
CA GLN A 571 111.90 -66.20 -4.16
C GLN A 571 113.30 -66.50 -4.71
N GLN A 572 113.69 -65.88 -5.83
CA GLN A 572 115.03 -66.01 -6.40
C GLN A 572 116.11 -65.46 -5.47
N LEU A 573 115.87 -64.32 -4.83
CA LEU A 573 116.80 -63.72 -3.86
C LEU A 573 117.04 -64.61 -2.64
N ARG A 574 116.01 -65.30 -2.15
CA ARG A 574 116.16 -66.26 -1.02
C ARG A 574 116.98 -67.49 -1.39
N ALA A 575 116.75 -68.09 -2.56
CA ALA A 575 117.56 -69.21 -3.03
C ALA A 575 119.05 -68.85 -3.15
N VAL A 576 119.36 -67.63 -3.62
CA VAL A 576 120.74 -67.12 -3.69
C VAL A 576 121.31 -66.85 -2.29
N GLN A 577 120.52 -66.41 -1.32
CA GLN A 577 120.96 -66.26 0.07
C GLN A 577 121.33 -67.61 0.70
N GLU A 578 120.46 -68.62 0.56
CA GLU A 578 120.70 -69.98 1.07
C GLU A 578 121.97 -70.61 0.47
N GLU A 579 122.23 -70.43 -0.83
CA GLU A 579 123.47 -70.91 -1.47
C GLU A 579 124.72 -70.20 -0.94
N ASN A 580 124.65 -68.89 -0.67
CA ASN A 580 125.77 -68.13 -0.08
C ASN A 580 126.07 -68.55 1.38
N GLU A 581 125.04 -68.88 2.17
CA GLU A 581 125.23 -69.39 3.53
C GLU A 581 125.90 -70.78 3.54
N LEU A 582 125.50 -71.67 2.63
CA LEU A 582 126.13 -72.99 2.45
C LEU A 582 127.61 -72.86 2.05
N GLN A 583 127.94 -71.95 1.12
CA GLN A 583 129.33 -71.68 0.75
C GLN A 583 130.14 -71.15 1.95
N ARG A 584 129.55 -70.29 2.78
CA ARG A 584 130.18 -69.77 4.01
C ARG A 584 130.56 -70.88 4.99
N GLN A 585 129.64 -71.80 5.27
CA GLN A 585 129.87 -72.92 6.20
C GLN A 585 131.07 -73.77 5.77
N LYS A 586 131.15 -74.11 4.47
CA LYS A 586 132.29 -74.85 3.91
C LYS A 586 133.63 -74.13 4.08
N MET A 587 133.66 -72.81 3.88
CA MET A 587 134.89 -72.02 4.09
C MET A 587 135.32 -71.99 5.57
N GLU A 588 134.38 -72.04 6.51
CA GLU A 588 134.70 -72.12 7.95
C GLU A 588 135.27 -73.50 8.34
N GLU A 589 134.78 -74.59 7.76
CA GLU A 589 135.37 -75.94 7.93
C GLU A 589 136.81 -76.00 7.40
N GLU A 590 137.07 -75.47 6.20
CA GLU A 590 138.42 -75.41 5.63
C GLU A 590 139.37 -74.58 6.52
N VAL A 591 138.92 -73.42 7.02
CA VAL A 591 139.69 -72.59 7.97
C VAL A 591 139.95 -73.32 9.29
N ALA A 592 139.01 -74.13 9.80
CA ALA A 592 139.23 -74.94 11.00
C ALA A 592 140.36 -75.97 10.80
N GLY A 593 140.39 -76.63 9.63
CA GLY A 593 141.46 -77.56 9.25
C GLY A 593 142.85 -76.90 9.24
N TYR A 594 142.99 -75.74 8.59
CA TYR A 594 144.26 -75.00 8.57
C TYR A 594 144.72 -74.54 9.96
N ARG A 595 143.79 -74.16 10.86
CA ARG A 595 144.12 -73.81 12.25
C ARG A 595 144.71 -74.99 13.02
N GLU A 596 144.17 -76.20 12.85
CA GLU A 596 144.71 -77.38 13.52
C GLU A 596 146.11 -77.73 12.98
N GLN A 597 146.31 -77.66 11.66
CA GLN A 597 147.62 -77.86 11.04
C GLN A 597 148.68 -76.86 11.59
N SER A 598 148.29 -75.60 11.82
CA SER A 598 149.15 -74.61 12.46
C SER A 598 149.55 -74.99 13.90
N LYS A 599 148.65 -75.57 14.71
CA LYS A 599 148.99 -76.05 16.07
C LYS A 599 150.01 -77.19 16.03
N GLN A 600 149.82 -78.15 15.12
CA GLN A 600 150.73 -79.29 14.92
C GLN A 600 152.15 -78.80 14.57
N HIS A 601 152.27 -77.79 13.69
CA HIS A 601 153.54 -77.14 13.38
C HIS A 601 154.16 -76.43 14.60
N SER A 602 153.37 -75.67 15.37
CA SER A 602 153.86 -74.97 16.57
C SER A 602 154.42 -75.93 17.63
N LEU A 603 153.75 -77.06 17.88
CA LEU A 603 154.23 -78.10 18.80
C LEU A 603 155.53 -78.75 18.31
N THR A 604 155.68 -78.89 16.99
CA THR A 604 156.90 -79.45 16.37
C THR A 604 158.09 -78.51 16.50
N ILE A 605 157.87 -77.19 16.41
CA ILE A 605 158.93 -76.17 16.55
C ILE A 605 159.50 -76.17 17.97
N LEU A 606 158.65 -76.13 19.00
CA LEU A 606 159.09 -76.15 20.41
C LEU A 606 160.00 -77.36 20.72
N ALA A 607 159.62 -78.55 20.23
CA ALA A 607 160.40 -79.78 20.39
C ALA A 607 161.74 -79.81 19.62
N LEU A 608 161.95 -78.86 18.68
CA LEU A 608 163.23 -78.64 18.01
C LEU A 608 164.07 -77.57 18.72
N GLU A 609 163.43 -76.57 19.32
CA GLU A 609 164.08 -75.50 20.08
C GLU A 609 164.74 -76.03 21.37
N ASP A 610 164.04 -76.86 22.15
CA ASP A 610 164.59 -77.49 23.37
C ASP A 610 165.88 -78.29 23.07
N ARG A 611 165.86 -79.10 22.00
CA ARG A 611 167.02 -79.91 21.57
C ARG A 611 168.22 -79.06 21.12
N LEU A 612 167.99 -77.82 20.69
CA LEU A 612 169.01 -76.88 20.25
C LEU A 612 169.64 -76.16 21.46
N LEU A 613 168.86 -75.92 22.51
CA LEU A 613 169.34 -75.47 23.83
C LEU A 613 170.25 -76.52 24.50
N GLU A 614 169.86 -77.80 24.49
CA GLU A 614 170.70 -78.89 25.04
C GLU A 614 172.07 -78.96 24.34
N ALA A 615 172.09 -78.92 23.00
CA ALA A 615 173.32 -79.00 22.22
C ALA A 615 174.25 -77.79 22.45
N THR A 616 173.70 -76.57 22.57
CA THR A 616 174.51 -75.36 22.78
C THR A 616 175.11 -75.27 24.18
N GLN A 617 174.52 -75.91 25.19
CA GLN A 617 175.12 -76.02 26.52
C GLN A 617 176.28 -77.01 26.55
N GLN A 618 176.18 -78.15 25.85
CA GLN A 618 177.28 -79.12 25.75
C GLN A 618 178.53 -78.50 25.09
N GLN A 619 178.35 -77.65 24.09
CA GLN A 619 179.47 -77.03 23.37
C GLN A 619 180.29 -76.04 24.22
N LYS A 620 179.68 -75.33 25.18
CA LYS A 620 180.40 -74.39 26.07
C LYS A 620 181.41 -75.07 26.97
N VAL A 621 181.03 -76.19 27.60
CA VAL A 621 181.90 -76.92 28.55
C VAL A 621 183.21 -77.35 27.88
N LEU A 622 183.13 -77.78 26.61
CA LEU A 622 184.29 -78.19 25.81
C LEU A 622 185.21 -77.04 25.38
N GLU A 623 184.72 -75.79 25.35
CA GLU A 623 185.57 -74.61 25.08
C GLU A 623 186.29 -74.11 26.34
N GLU A 624 185.67 -74.24 27.52
CA GLU A 624 186.29 -73.87 28.80
C GLU A 624 187.46 -74.78 29.17
N GLU A 625 187.35 -76.11 28.98
CA GLU A 625 188.48 -77.05 29.14
C GLU A 625 189.64 -76.75 28.18
N LYS A 626 189.33 -76.29 26.97
CA LYS A 626 190.31 -75.99 25.92
C LYS A 626 191.15 -74.75 26.24
N ALA A 627 190.59 -73.77 26.95
CA ALA A 627 191.31 -72.56 27.36
C ALA A 627 192.40 -72.86 28.40
N ALA A 628 192.09 -73.67 29.42
CA ALA A 628 192.99 -73.97 30.55
C ALA A 628 194.29 -74.72 30.18
N LEU A 629 194.36 -75.28 28.97
CA LEU A 629 195.56 -75.95 28.44
C LEU A 629 196.48 -75.02 27.64
N VAL A 630 196.00 -73.87 27.18
CA VAL A 630 196.79 -72.92 26.36
C VAL A 630 197.76 -72.10 27.23
N GLU A 631 197.28 -71.61 28.38
CA GLU A 631 198.02 -70.71 29.30
C GLU A 631 199.32 -71.33 29.87
N LYS A 632 199.52 -72.65 29.73
CA LYS A 632 200.72 -73.36 30.20
C LYS A 632 201.86 -73.49 29.17
N MET A 633 201.69 -73.10 27.91
CA MET A 633 202.73 -73.26 26.89
C MET A 633 203.44 -71.96 26.47
N GLU A 634 202.93 -70.78 26.82
CA GLU A 634 203.50 -69.48 26.40
C GLU A 634 204.81 -69.08 27.10
N GLY A 635 205.55 -70.05 27.65
CA GLY A 635 206.82 -69.85 28.36
C GLY A 635 208.10 -70.08 27.54
N LEU A 636 208.03 -70.58 26.28
CA LEU A 636 209.21 -70.99 25.51
C LEU A 636 209.12 -70.73 23.98
N TRP A 637 209.81 -69.67 23.52
CA TRP A 637 210.34 -69.45 22.15
C TRP A 637 209.33 -69.11 21.01
N CYS A 638 209.81 -69.03 19.76
CA CYS A 638 209.43 -67.98 18.78
C CYS A 638 208.63 -68.38 17.51
N ASP A 639 208.13 -67.35 16.80
CA ASP A 639 207.84 -67.19 15.35
C ASP A 639 206.50 -67.66 14.65
N ALA A 640 205.87 -66.66 13.99
CA ALA A 640 205.15 -66.65 12.68
C ALA A 640 203.63 -67.04 12.44
N HIS A 641 202.88 -66.07 11.85
CA HIS A 641 201.82 -66.14 10.77
C HIS A 641 200.26 -66.38 10.98
N ARG A 642 199.43 -65.34 10.64
CA ARG A 642 198.40 -65.25 9.52
C ARG A 642 196.82 -65.42 9.69
N SER A 643 196.06 -64.29 9.51
CA SER A 643 194.76 -64.00 8.76
C SER A 643 193.24 -64.36 9.11
N ALA A 644 192.39 -63.30 9.23
CA ALA A 644 191.10 -62.89 8.51
C ALA A 644 189.65 -63.54 8.64
N SER A 645 188.54 -62.71 8.63
CA SER A 645 187.17 -62.84 7.92
C SER A 645 185.91 -62.06 8.51
N GLY A 646 184.79 -61.80 7.73
CA GLY A 646 183.39 -61.35 8.13
C GLY A 646 182.85 -59.93 7.69
N ALA A 647 181.57 -59.43 7.77
CA ALA A 647 180.12 -59.90 7.68
C ALA A 647 179.07 -58.68 7.71
N TRP A 648 177.79 -58.74 7.20
CA TRP A 648 176.74 -57.61 7.14
C TRP A 648 175.21 -58.00 6.91
N LEU A 649 174.20 -57.04 6.95
CA LEU A 649 172.71 -57.23 6.69
C LEU A 649 171.84 -55.94 6.29
N GLU A 650 170.65 -56.14 5.65
CA GLU A 650 169.31 -55.36 5.62
C GLU A 650 168.80 -54.41 4.46
N ILE A 651 167.47 -54.02 4.42
CA ILE A 651 166.56 -53.88 3.20
C ILE A 651 165.50 -52.69 3.15
N CYS A 652 165.04 -52.24 1.93
CA CYS A 652 163.77 -51.47 1.58
C CYS A 652 163.52 -51.43 0.01
N PRO A 653 162.54 -50.75 -0.72
CA PRO A 653 161.24 -50.03 -0.46
C PRO A 653 160.05 -50.35 -1.49
N ALA A 654 159.09 -49.43 -1.84
CA ALA A 654 157.92 -49.61 -2.79
C ALA A 654 157.42 -48.32 -3.58
N MET A 655 156.40 -48.38 -4.49
CA MET A 655 156.13 -47.36 -5.60
C MET A 655 154.63 -47.07 -6.04
N GLU A 656 154.40 -45.99 -6.86
CA GLU A 656 153.18 -45.35 -7.49
C GLU A 656 152.45 -46.17 -8.63
N PRO A 657 151.37 -45.74 -9.42
CA PRO A 657 151.05 -44.41 -10.03
C PRO A 657 149.52 -44.01 -10.19
N ARG A 658 149.12 -43.24 -11.24
CA ARG A 658 147.92 -42.35 -11.35
C ARG A 658 147.02 -42.53 -12.60
N VAL A 659 145.78 -41.98 -12.59
CA VAL A 659 145.11 -41.14 -13.66
C VAL A 659 143.59 -40.96 -13.42
N CYS A 660 143.07 -39.71 -13.41
CA CYS A 660 141.73 -39.24 -13.88
C CYS A 660 141.41 -37.82 -13.37
N LEU A 661 141.07 -36.86 -14.26
CA LEU A 661 140.50 -35.56 -13.83
C LEU A 661 139.56 -34.85 -14.84
N GLY A 662 139.73 -35.07 -16.16
CA GLY A 662 138.99 -34.30 -17.18
C GLY A 662 137.47 -34.54 -17.21
N LYS A 663 137.02 -35.80 -17.09
CA LYS A 663 135.61 -36.19 -17.29
C LYS A 663 134.63 -35.48 -16.36
N LEU A 664 135.00 -35.32 -15.09
CA LEU A 664 134.14 -34.72 -14.06
C LEU A 664 133.79 -33.25 -14.35
N GLN A 665 134.64 -32.52 -15.07
CA GLN A 665 134.40 -31.11 -15.39
C GLN A 665 133.46 -30.94 -16.60
N GLU A 666 133.46 -31.92 -17.52
CA GLU A 666 132.59 -31.97 -18.69
C GLU A 666 131.20 -32.54 -18.34
N GLU A 667 131.14 -33.52 -17.42
CA GLU A 667 129.91 -33.98 -16.78
C GLU A 667 129.25 -32.86 -15.96
N LEU A 668 130.02 -32.03 -15.27
CA LEU A 668 129.49 -30.90 -14.49
C LEU A 668 128.88 -29.79 -15.37
N THR A 669 129.48 -29.47 -16.52
CA THR A 669 128.88 -28.48 -17.45
C THR A 669 127.64 -29.04 -18.15
N MET A 670 127.60 -30.33 -18.46
CA MET A 670 126.39 -31.01 -18.95
C MET A 670 125.27 -31.04 -17.89
N ALA A 671 125.60 -31.27 -16.61
CA ALA A 671 124.65 -31.20 -15.50
C ALA A 671 124.11 -29.78 -15.29
N GLN A 672 124.95 -28.74 -15.43
CA GLN A 672 124.53 -27.34 -15.33
C GLN A 672 123.65 -26.91 -16.52
N GLY A 673 124.01 -27.32 -17.75
CA GLY A 673 123.20 -27.06 -18.95
C GLY A 673 121.82 -27.69 -18.87
N THR A 674 121.75 -28.98 -18.51
CA THR A 674 120.47 -29.68 -18.32
C THR A 674 119.67 -29.10 -17.15
N LEU A 675 120.29 -28.64 -16.06
CA LEU A 675 119.58 -27.95 -14.96
C LEU A 675 118.93 -26.64 -15.43
N LEU A 676 119.64 -25.82 -16.24
CA LEU A 676 119.08 -24.60 -16.83
C LEU A 676 117.93 -24.90 -17.80
N GLU A 677 118.03 -25.99 -18.57
CA GLU A 677 116.97 -26.44 -19.47
C GLU A 677 115.73 -26.92 -18.68
N LYS A 678 115.91 -27.68 -17.59
CA LYS A 678 114.82 -28.01 -16.65
C LYS A 678 114.23 -26.76 -16.00
N GLN A 679 115.05 -25.78 -15.62
CA GLN A 679 114.57 -24.51 -15.07
C GLN A 679 113.75 -23.71 -16.08
N ALA A 680 114.11 -23.74 -17.37
CA ALA A 680 113.32 -23.14 -18.45
C ALA A 680 111.98 -23.85 -18.67
N VAL A 681 111.94 -25.18 -18.55
CA VAL A 681 110.69 -25.97 -18.58
C VAL A 681 109.81 -25.68 -17.36
N ILE A 682 110.38 -25.66 -16.14
CA ILE A 682 109.66 -25.29 -14.91
C ILE A 682 109.10 -23.88 -15.01
N SER A 683 109.86 -22.93 -15.56
CA SER A 683 109.41 -21.54 -15.76
C SER A 683 108.32 -21.42 -16.82
N ARG A 684 108.28 -22.34 -17.81
CA ARG A 684 107.22 -22.42 -18.82
C ARG A 684 105.94 -23.02 -18.22
N LEU A 685 106.04 -24.17 -17.55
CA LEU A 685 104.93 -24.82 -16.86
C LEU A 685 104.34 -23.93 -15.76
N SER A 686 105.17 -23.17 -15.03
CA SER A 686 104.70 -22.21 -14.04
C SER A 686 103.90 -21.06 -14.66
N ARG A 687 104.28 -20.62 -15.88
CA ARG A 687 103.52 -19.63 -16.64
C ARG A 687 102.20 -20.21 -17.13
N GLU A 688 102.22 -21.40 -17.72
CA GLU A 688 101.02 -22.12 -18.20
C GLU A 688 100.06 -22.43 -17.04
N LEU A 689 100.57 -22.77 -15.84
CA LEU A 689 99.79 -22.90 -14.61
C LEU A 689 99.24 -21.55 -14.12
N SER A 690 99.99 -20.45 -14.24
CA SER A 690 99.46 -19.12 -13.90
C SER A 690 98.39 -18.63 -14.88
N GLU A 691 98.53 -18.97 -16.17
CA GLU A 691 97.63 -18.56 -17.24
C GLU A 691 96.34 -19.40 -17.25
N THR A 692 96.44 -20.72 -17.02
CA THR A 692 95.26 -21.56 -16.76
C THR A 692 94.56 -21.19 -15.46
N ARG A 693 95.29 -20.79 -14.41
CA ARG A 693 94.70 -20.28 -13.16
C ARG A 693 94.03 -18.91 -13.34
N ALA A 694 94.54 -18.05 -14.23
CA ALA A 694 93.86 -16.82 -14.64
C ALA A 694 92.56 -17.15 -15.40
N ARG A 695 92.63 -17.97 -16.47
CA ARG A 695 91.45 -18.40 -17.23
C ARG A 695 90.39 -19.11 -16.37
N MET A 696 90.79 -19.90 -15.36
CA MET A 696 89.87 -20.50 -14.37
C MET A 696 89.36 -19.53 -13.29
N SER A 697 89.98 -18.36 -13.15
CA SER A 697 89.46 -17.24 -12.34
C SER A 697 88.46 -16.41 -13.13
N ASP A 698 88.71 -16.20 -14.42
CA ASP A 698 87.80 -15.48 -15.32
C ASP A 698 86.51 -16.30 -15.54
N LEU A 699 86.64 -17.60 -15.85
CA LEU A 699 85.53 -18.56 -15.89
C LEU A 699 84.83 -18.81 -14.53
N ARG A 700 85.34 -18.23 -13.43
CA ARG A 700 84.67 -18.21 -12.12
C ARG A 700 83.88 -16.90 -11.89
N GLY A 701 84.16 -15.85 -12.66
CA GLY A 701 83.38 -14.61 -12.71
C GLY A 701 82.31 -14.60 -13.81
N GLU A 702 82.54 -15.31 -14.91
CA GLU A 702 81.62 -15.42 -16.05
C GLU A 702 80.46 -16.39 -15.79
N LEU A 703 79.50 -15.96 -14.97
CA LEU A 703 78.11 -16.45 -15.09
C LEU A 703 77.56 -16.06 -16.47
N SER A 704 76.72 -16.90 -17.09
CA SER A 704 76.09 -16.49 -18.35
C SER A 704 75.21 -15.26 -18.13
N GLU A 705 75.10 -14.39 -19.12
CA GLU A 705 74.32 -13.15 -18.97
C GLU A 705 72.83 -13.46 -18.69
N GLU A 706 72.34 -14.63 -19.14
CA GLU A 706 71.04 -15.17 -18.78
C GLU A 706 70.95 -15.57 -17.29
N GLN A 707 71.91 -16.34 -16.76
CA GLN A 707 71.98 -16.67 -15.32
C GLN A 707 72.11 -15.42 -14.45
N LYS A 708 72.85 -14.42 -14.91
CA LYS A 708 72.99 -13.12 -14.24
C LYS A 708 71.69 -12.32 -14.27
N VAL A 709 70.99 -12.25 -15.40
CA VAL A 709 69.66 -11.62 -15.51
C VAL A 709 68.61 -12.36 -14.67
N GLU A 710 68.68 -13.69 -14.59
CA GLU A 710 67.80 -14.52 -13.75
C GLU A 710 68.10 -14.34 -12.26
N LEU A 711 69.36 -14.21 -11.86
CA LEU A 711 69.77 -13.85 -10.49
C LEU A 711 69.37 -12.40 -10.14
N GLU A 712 69.49 -11.46 -11.06
CA GLU A 712 68.98 -10.09 -10.85
C GLU A 712 67.45 -10.07 -10.77
N HIS A 713 66.74 -10.84 -11.59
CA HIS A 713 65.29 -10.99 -11.53
C HIS A 713 64.86 -11.62 -10.19
N SER A 714 65.59 -12.64 -9.74
CA SER A 714 65.42 -13.26 -8.43
C SER A 714 65.70 -12.28 -7.29
N GLN A 715 66.74 -11.44 -7.37
CA GLN A 715 66.98 -10.35 -6.41
C GLN A 715 65.86 -9.31 -6.42
N ARG A 716 65.30 -8.96 -7.59
CA ARG A 716 64.15 -8.04 -7.70
C ARG A 716 62.90 -8.65 -7.05
N GLN A 717 62.60 -9.93 -7.30
CA GLN A 717 61.51 -10.64 -6.62
C GLN A 717 61.73 -10.75 -5.10
N LEU A 718 62.95 -11.06 -4.65
CA LEU A 718 63.28 -11.17 -3.23
C LEU A 718 63.16 -9.82 -2.53
N LYS A 719 63.64 -8.72 -3.13
CA LYS A 719 63.44 -7.36 -2.60
C LYS A 719 61.98 -6.95 -2.58
N HIS A 720 61.17 -7.38 -3.57
CA HIS A 720 59.73 -7.14 -3.56
C HIS A 720 59.05 -7.89 -2.41
N ARG A 721 59.34 -9.19 -2.24
CA ARG A 721 58.81 -9.99 -1.11
C ARG A 721 59.33 -9.52 0.25
N GLU A 722 60.56 -9.00 0.33
CA GLU A 722 61.10 -8.34 1.51
C GLU A 722 60.31 -7.07 1.85
N GLN A 723 59.96 -6.25 0.86
CA GLN A 723 59.08 -5.10 1.04
C GLN A 723 57.66 -5.50 1.45
N GLU A 724 57.08 -6.57 0.87
CA GLU A 724 55.79 -7.11 1.30
C GLU A 724 55.83 -7.61 2.75
N VAL A 725 56.86 -8.38 3.12
CA VAL A 725 57.08 -8.86 4.50
C VAL A 725 57.29 -7.70 5.47
N ASN A 726 57.99 -6.64 5.07
CA ASN A 726 58.17 -5.46 5.91
C ASN A 726 56.86 -4.67 6.07
N GLN A 727 56.07 -4.47 5.02
CA GLN A 727 54.73 -3.88 5.13
C GLN A 727 53.77 -4.74 5.98
N LEU A 728 53.89 -6.06 5.94
CA LEU A 728 53.13 -6.98 6.80
C LEU A 728 53.61 -6.93 8.26
N ARG A 729 54.92 -6.74 8.51
CA ARG A 729 55.49 -6.49 9.84
C ARG A 729 55.05 -5.14 10.40
N GLU A 730 55.02 -4.09 9.58
CA GLU A 730 54.51 -2.76 9.94
C GLU A 730 53.02 -2.84 10.30
N LYS A 731 52.19 -3.48 9.47
CA LYS A 731 50.77 -3.72 9.79
C LYS A 731 50.57 -4.59 11.04
N LEU A 732 51.43 -5.57 11.29
CA LEU A 732 51.41 -6.34 12.54
C LEU A 732 51.82 -5.49 13.75
N PHE A 733 52.74 -4.55 13.60
CA PHE A 733 53.12 -3.59 14.65
C PHE A 733 52.00 -2.56 14.90
N GLU A 734 51.34 -2.05 13.86
CA GLU A 734 50.13 -1.22 13.97
C GLU A 734 49.00 -1.97 14.69
N MET A 735 48.77 -3.25 14.36
CA MET A 735 47.80 -4.09 15.06
C MET A 735 48.22 -4.37 16.52
N SER A 736 49.51 -4.63 16.81
CA SER A 736 49.99 -4.82 18.19
C SER A 736 49.77 -3.55 19.01
N SER A 737 50.15 -2.39 18.48
CA SER A 737 49.92 -1.08 19.09
C SER A 737 48.42 -0.82 19.33
N LEU A 738 47.55 -1.13 18.37
CA LEU A 738 46.09 -1.02 18.54
C LEU A 738 45.54 -2.00 19.57
N VAL A 739 46.07 -3.22 19.66
CA VAL A 739 45.70 -4.21 20.69
C VAL A 739 46.16 -3.72 22.06
N GLU A 740 47.40 -3.26 22.20
CA GLU A 740 47.97 -2.70 23.44
C GLU A 740 47.21 -1.44 23.90
N GLU A 741 46.79 -0.57 22.98
CA GLU A 741 45.91 0.58 23.26
C GLU A 741 44.51 0.13 23.72
N LYS A 742 43.90 -0.87 23.05
CA LYS A 742 42.61 -1.42 23.50
C LYS A 742 42.74 -2.13 24.86
N ASP A 743 43.85 -2.82 25.12
CA ASP A 743 44.14 -3.47 26.39
C ASP A 743 44.33 -2.44 27.52
N GLN A 744 44.99 -1.33 27.24
CA GLN A 744 45.11 -0.19 28.16
C GLN A 744 43.75 0.47 28.40
N ALA A 745 42.92 0.65 27.36
CA ALA A 745 41.56 1.19 27.49
C ALA A 745 40.63 0.24 28.26
N LEU A 746 40.74 -1.08 28.06
CA LEU A 746 40.00 -2.09 28.82
C LEU A 746 40.45 -2.13 30.28
N LYS A 747 41.75 -2.00 30.55
CA LYS A 747 42.27 -1.83 31.92
C LYS A 747 41.72 -0.55 32.55
N ALA A 748 41.80 0.60 31.87
CA ALA A 748 41.23 1.86 32.36
C ALA A 748 39.73 1.73 32.67
N ALA A 749 38.93 1.17 31.75
CA ALA A 749 37.50 0.92 31.96
C ALA A 749 37.21 -0.07 33.10
N ALA A 750 38.07 -1.08 33.33
CA ALA A 750 37.95 -1.98 34.48
C ALA A 750 38.28 -1.27 35.80
N GLU A 751 39.26 -0.37 35.81
CA GLU A 751 39.60 0.43 37.01
C GLU A 751 38.56 1.52 37.28
N GLU A 752 37.93 2.10 36.24
CA GLU A 752 36.74 2.95 36.36
C GLU A 752 35.54 2.15 36.90
N LEU A 753 35.30 0.93 36.40
CA LEU A 753 34.26 0.04 36.93
C LEU A 753 34.54 -0.33 38.40
N ARG A 754 35.81 -0.51 38.80
CA ARG A 754 36.21 -0.74 40.20
C ARG A 754 35.97 0.50 41.08
N GLN A 755 36.21 1.70 40.53
CA GLN A 755 35.91 2.98 41.19
C GLN A 755 34.40 3.24 41.29
N ALA A 756 33.60 2.86 40.29
CA ALA A 756 32.14 2.90 40.35
C ALA A 756 31.55 1.84 41.29
N GLN A 757 32.20 0.67 41.41
CA GLN A 757 31.81 -0.36 42.38
C GLN A 757 32.15 -0.03 43.83
N THR A 758 33.13 0.84 44.12
CA THR A 758 33.54 1.11 45.51
C THR A 758 32.43 1.77 46.34
N PRO A 759 31.71 2.79 45.86
CA PRO A 759 30.47 3.28 46.51
C PRO A 759 29.44 2.17 46.72
N CYS A 760 29.24 1.29 45.73
CA CYS A 760 28.30 0.17 45.80
C CYS A 760 28.74 -0.98 46.73
N LYS A 761 30.03 -1.02 47.12
CA LYS A 761 30.56 -1.89 48.18
C LYS A 761 30.41 -1.23 49.55
N VAL A 762 30.78 0.04 49.70
CA VAL A 762 30.58 0.80 50.95
C VAL A 762 29.11 0.79 51.38
N LEU A 763 28.15 0.94 50.45
CA LEU A 763 26.71 0.83 50.73
C LEU A 763 26.25 -0.59 51.11
N ARG A 764 27.01 -1.63 50.74
CA ARG A 764 26.74 -3.04 51.07
C ARG A 764 27.34 -3.39 52.43
N ASP A 765 28.57 -2.97 52.68
CA ASP A 765 29.29 -3.20 53.93
C ASP A 765 28.64 -2.43 55.09
N ALA A 766 28.20 -1.18 54.84
CA ALA A 766 27.38 -0.40 55.78
C ALA A 766 25.98 -0.97 56.03
N SER A 767 25.51 -1.90 55.20
CA SER A 767 24.26 -2.65 55.39
C SER A 767 24.46 -3.96 56.18
N GLN A 768 25.71 -4.43 56.29
CA GLN A 768 26.04 -5.72 56.92
C GLN A 768 26.68 -5.60 58.32
N GLN A 769 27.01 -4.40 58.81
CA GLN A 769 27.65 -4.19 60.12
C GLN A 769 26.72 -3.60 61.21
N THR A 770 25.46 -4.06 61.35
CA THR A 770 24.58 -3.64 62.47
C THR A 770 23.58 -4.70 62.94
N LEU A 771 24.10 -5.86 63.38
CA LEU A 771 23.60 -6.78 64.42
C LEU A 771 24.60 -7.97 64.38
N GLU A 772 25.29 -8.46 65.40
CA GLU A 772 25.44 -8.23 66.85
C GLU A 772 26.09 -9.54 67.36
N ASN A 773 27.35 -9.51 67.79
CA ASN A 773 27.90 -10.56 68.68
C ASN A 773 27.64 -10.12 70.14
N PRO A 774 27.11 -10.99 71.00
CA PRO A 774 27.50 -10.99 72.42
C PRO A 774 27.57 -12.41 73.05
N GLU A 775 28.50 -12.77 73.93
CA GLU A 775 29.77 -12.14 74.36
C GLU A 775 30.94 -13.07 73.93
N ASP A 776 32.04 -13.42 74.60
CA ASP A 776 32.71 -13.08 75.88
C ASP A 776 34.25 -13.25 75.67
N ALA A 777 35.04 -13.19 76.73
CA ALA A 777 36.51 -13.22 76.77
C ALA A 777 37.03 -14.40 77.67
N PRO A 778 38.33 -14.56 78.00
CA PRO A 778 39.51 -13.77 77.60
C PRO A 778 40.83 -14.57 77.32
N ARG A 779 41.92 -13.82 77.03
CA ARG A 779 43.34 -14.06 77.41
C ARG A 779 44.25 -15.10 76.70
N THR A 780 45.19 -14.53 75.92
CA THR A 780 46.66 -14.82 75.89
C THR A 780 47.16 -16.18 75.34
N PRO A 781 48.47 -16.36 74.99
CA PRO A 781 49.66 -15.48 75.18
C PRO A 781 50.54 -15.24 73.91
N VAL A 782 51.71 -14.60 74.11
CA VAL A 782 52.89 -14.46 73.19
C VAL A 782 52.64 -13.65 71.90
N GLN A 783 53.18 -12.44 71.65
CA GLN A 783 54.53 -11.83 71.70
C GLN A 783 55.45 -12.08 70.48
N VAL A 784 55.96 -10.96 69.92
CA VAL A 784 57.35 -10.64 69.49
C VAL A 784 58.12 -11.68 68.62
N GLY A 785 58.74 -11.32 67.49
CA GLY A 785 58.87 -10.01 66.80
C GLY A 785 60.15 -9.91 65.95
N GLU A 786 60.40 -8.73 65.36
CA GLU A 786 61.72 -8.24 64.86
C GLU A 786 62.37 -8.94 63.63
N ALA A 787 63.22 -8.30 62.80
CA ALA A 787 63.53 -6.87 62.56
C ALA A 787 64.38 -6.66 61.27
N SER A 788 64.64 -5.38 60.92
CA SER A 788 65.74 -4.88 60.04
C SER A 788 65.60 -5.09 58.49
N GLN A 789 66.23 -4.29 57.61
CA GLN A 789 67.24 -3.22 57.81
C GLN A 789 67.27 -2.11 56.72
N ARG A 790 67.44 -0.84 57.16
CA ARG A 790 68.10 0.37 56.56
C ARG A 790 67.80 0.86 55.10
N VAL A 791 67.65 2.16 54.74
CA VAL A 791 68.22 3.50 55.14
C VAL A 791 69.57 3.80 54.42
N ASN A 792 69.89 4.93 53.75
CA ASN A 792 69.30 6.29 53.50
C ASN A 792 70.11 7.00 52.35
N PRO A 793 70.26 8.36 52.18
CA PRO A 793 69.59 9.58 52.74
C PRO A 793 69.20 10.69 51.70
N HIS A 794 68.71 11.83 52.24
CA HIS A 794 68.48 13.20 51.67
C HIS A 794 67.01 13.53 51.26
N GLY A 795 66.40 14.66 51.66
CA GLY A 795 66.77 15.60 52.73
C GLY A 795 66.20 17.03 52.59
N GLU A 796 65.15 17.37 53.37
CA GLU A 796 64.77 18.73 53.86
C GLU A 796 64.46 19.88 52.84
N HIS A 797 63.66 20.94 53.09
CA HIS A 797 62.80 21.33 54.23
C HIS A 797 61.74 22.43 53.86
N ARG A 798 60.75 22.67 54.74
CA ARG A 798 59.98 23.94 54.99
C ARG A 798 58.84 24.33 54.02
N GLY A 799 57.60 24.64 54.46
CA GLY A 799 56.95 24.45 55.78
C GLY A 799 55.64 25.26 56.03
N VAL A 800 54.90 24.89 57.11
CA VAL A 800 53.82 25.64 57.84
C VAL A 800 52.46 25.88 57.13
N GLY A 801 51.26 25.64 57.71
CA GLY A 801 50.88 24.85 58.92
C GLY A 801 49.51 25.19 59.61
N LEU A 802 48.82 24.15 60.14
CA LEU A 802 47.95 24.13 61.37
C LEU A 802 46.54 24.83 61.37
N PRO A 803 45.61 24.64 62.38
CA PRO A 803 45.10 23.36 62.96
C PRO A 803 43.64 23.30 63.57
N ARG A 804 43.19 22.07 63.98
CA ARG A 804 42.44 21.67 65.24
C ARG A 804 40.89 21.84 65.48
N ARG A 805 40.25 20.68 65.82
CA ARG A 805 39.30 20.38 66.96
C ARG A 805 37.87 21.00 66.96
N HIS A 806 36.85 20.61 67.77
CA HIS A 806 36.76 19.84 69.04
C HIS A 806 35.42 19.02 69.26
N ARG A 807 35.19 18.50 70.49
CA ARG A 807 34.09 17.64 71.07
C ARG A 807 32.64 18.19 70.89
N GLY A 808 31.53 17.46 71.16
CA GLY A 808 31.28 16.04 71.52
C GLY A 808 30.11 15.80 72.54
N PHE A 809 29.68 14.53 72.71
CA PHE A 809 28.98 13.89 73.86
C PHE A 809 27.50 14.17 74.28
N LEU A 810 26.91 13.10 74.87
CA LEU A 810 25.78 12.95 75.83
C LEU A 810 24.34 12.58 75.38
N ARG A 811 23.71 11.72 76.21
CA ARG A 811 22.37 11.09 76.11
C ARG A 811 21.37 11.80 77.02
N ILE A 812 20.07 11.50 76.87
CA ILE A 812 19.19 10.95 77.93
C ILE A 812 17.91 10.31 77.31
N THR A 813 17.13 9.56 78.10
CA THR A 813 16.14 8.54 77.66
C THR A 813 14.77 8.69 78.36
N VAL A 814 13.85 7.70 78.17
CA VAL A 814 12.62 7.38 78.96
C VAL A 814 11.31 8.07 78.47
N ARG A 815 10.08 7.49 78.53
CA ARG A 815 9.49 6.12 78.42
C ARG A 815 7.96 6.18 78.67
N ALA A 816 7.08 5.71 77.76
CA ALA A 816 5.69 5.27 78.09
C ALA A 816 4.94 4.61 76.90
N LYS A 817 3.87 3.87 77.20
CA LYS A 817 2.83 3.20 76.36
C LYS A 817 1.51 3.20 77.21
N PRO A 818 0.33 2.61 76.83
CA PRO A 818 -0.01 1.78 75.66
C PRO A 818 -1.40 2.02 74.98
N GLY A 819 -1.62 1.33 73.84
CA GLY A 819 -2.92 0.81 73.40
C GLY A 819 -3.56 1.47 72.17
N ALA A 820 -4.23 0.75 71.26
CA ALA A 820 -4.28 -0.71 71.05
C ALA A 820 -4.86 -1.06 69.65
N LEU A 821 -4.67 -2.31 69.21
CA LEU A 821 -5.31 -3.01 68.07
C LEU A 821 -4.88 -2.56 66.64
N PHE A 822 -4.66 -3.42 65.64
CA PHE A 822 -4.59 -4.91 65.59
C PHE A 822 -3.69 -5.35 64.40
N LEU A 823 -2.94 -6.48 64.52
CA LEU A 823 -2.23 -7.25 63.45
C LEU A 823 -1.37 -6.45 62.42
N CYS A 824 -0.03 -6.41 62.40
CA CYS A 824 1.07 -7.19 63.02
C CYS A 824 1.24 -8.65 62.51
N GLN A 825 2.43 -9.23 62.25
CA GLN A 825 3.84 -8.76 62.07
C GLN A 825 4.69 -9.98 61.50
N VAL A 826 5.82 -9.86 60.78
CA VAL A 826 7.26 -9.78 61.22
C VAL A 826 7.63 -10.91 62.24
N PRO A 827 8.78 -11.65 62.16
CA PRO A 827 10.13 -11.19 61.77
C PRO A 827 10.98 -12.10 60.83
N SER A 828 12.22 -11.63 60.67
CA SER A 828 13.44 -12.15 60.04
C SER A 828 14.13 -13.37 60.70
N VAL A 829 15.27 -13.77 60.10
CA VAL A 829 16.53 -14.30 60.71
C VAL A 829 16.88 -15.81 60.61
N TRP A 830 17.91 -16.07 59.77
CA TRP A 830 19.09 -16.95 59.91
C TRP A 830 19.03 -18.49 60.09
N GLN A 831 19.63 -19.16 59.09
CA GLN A 831 20.82 -20.04 59.18
C GLN A 831 20.75 -21.42 59.87
N TYR A 832 21.10 -22.45 59.08
CA TYR A 832 22.13 -23.44 59.44
C TYR A 832 23.06 -23.66 58.22
N SER A 833 24.02 -24.59 58.25
CA SER A 833 25.11 -24.69 57.24
C SER A 833 25.78 -26.08 57.17
N CYS A 834 26.81 -26.21 56.32
CA CYS A 834 27.74 -27.35 56.11
C CYS A 834 27.24 -28.43 55.10
N ALA A 835 28.10 -29.19 54.39
CA ALA A 835 29.58 -29.30 54.44
C ALA A 835 30.19 -29.76 53.08
N TYR A 836 31.51 -29.53 52.91
CA TYR A 836 32.60 -30.44 52.41
C TYR A 836 32.38 -31.33 51.15
N ILE A 837 33.34 -31.66 50.26
CA ILE A 837 34.82 -31.75 50.28
C ILE A 837 35.38 -31.61 48.83
N GLU A 838 36.63 -31.15 48.64
CA GLU A 838 37.42 -31.44 47.43
C GLU A 838 38.30 -32.68 47.64
N LEU A 839 38.34 -33.61 46.67
CA LEU A 839 39.32 -34.70 46.64
C LEU A 839 40.63 -34.27 45.94
N VAL A 840 41.73 -34.90 46.32
CA VAL A 840 43.08 -34.29 46.36
C VAL A 840 44.17 -35.31 45.97
N LEU A 841 45.32 -34.82 45.45
CA LEU A 841 46.57 -35.54 45.03
C LEU A 841 46.52 -36.28 43.66
N PRO A 842 47.68 -36.60 43.01
CA PRO A 842 48.85 -35.72 42.79
C PRO A 842 49.60 -35.88 41.43
N GLN A 843 50.48 -34.90 41.17
CA GLN A 843 51.85 -34.92 40.58
C GLN A 843 52.43 -36.08 39.71
N MET A 844 53.48 -35.68 38.95
CA MET A 844 54.47 -36.46 38.17
C MET A 844 53.92 -37.02 36.84
N GLN A 845 54.59 -37.05 35.68
CA GLN A 845 55.91 -36.72 35.09
C GLN A 845 56.29 -37.90 34.16
N THR A 846 57.07 -37.60 33.11
CA THR A 846 57.78 -38.54 32.21
C THR A 846 56.98 -39.56 31.36
N GLU A 847 56.93 -39.24 30.06
CA GLU A 847 57.28 -40.11 28.92
C GLU A 847 56.29 -41.10 28.25
N GLN A 848 56.61 -41.31 26.96
CA GLN A 848 56.21 -42.38 26.02
C GLN A 848 54.79 -42.37 25.43
N GLU A 849 54.72 -41.93 24.17
CA GLU A 849 53.78 -42.47 23.16
C GLU A 849 53.98 -44.00 23.03
N PRO A 850 52.95 -44.80 22.70
CA PRO A 850 52.57 -44.92 21.28
C PRO A 850 51.08 -45.17 20.95
N VAL A 851 50.63 -44.56 19.85
CA VAL A 851 49.84 -45.19 18.74
C VAL A 851 48.42 -45.74 19.03
N PHE A 852 47.44 -45.14 18.30
CA PHE A 852 46.10 -45.65 17.95
C PHE A 852 45.07 -45.93 19.07
N PHE A 853 44.11 -45.02 19.20
CA PHE A 853 42.85 -45.15 18.45
C PHE A 853 42.30 -43.75 18.11
N GLN A 854 41.68 -43.58 16.94
CA GLN A 854 41.25 -42.27 16.44
C GLN A 854 39.76 -42.27 16.07
N GLU A 855 38.93 -41.60 16.88
CA GLU A 855 37.62 -41.08 16.47
C GLU A 855 37.56 -39.57 16.79
N PRO A 856 36.81 -38.76 16.01
CA PRO A 856 37.08 -37.34 15.88
C PRO A 856 36.38 -36.45 16.94
N PRO A 857 36.97 -35.30 17.31
CA PRO A 857 36.24 -34.24 18.00
C PRO A 857 35.13 -33.69 17.08
N SER A 858 33.91 -33.56 17.60
CA SER A 858 32.76 -33.17 16.77
C SER A 858 32.85 -31.73 16.26
N GLU A 859 32.94 -31.55 14.94
CA GLU A 859 33.08 -30.26 14.24
C GLU A 859 32.00 -29.22 14.63
N LEU A 860 30.83 -29.70 15.07
CA LEU A 860 29.74 -28.90 15.63
C LEU A 860 30.16 -27.97 16.78
N ALA A 861 31.18 -28.33 17.57
CA ALA A 861 31.66 -27.51 18.68
C ALA A 861 32.39 -26.25 18.18
N GLU A 862 33.31 -26.39 17.23
CA GLU A 862 33.96 -25.24 16.59
C GLU A 862 33.00 -24.40 15.76
N LEU A 863 32.08 -25.05 15.03
CA LEU A 863 31.06 -24.35 14.26
C LEU A 863 30.17 -23.52 15.20
N GLY A 864 29.81 -24.07 16.36
CA GLY A 864 29.06 -23.37 17.41
C GLY A 864 29.78 -22.14 18.00
N ALA A 865 31.12 -22.13 18.02
CA ALA A 865 31.90 -20.95 18.38
C ALA A 865 31.92 -19.91 17.24
N LYS A 866 32.25 -20.34 16.02
CA LYS A 866 32.31 -19.49 14.81
C LYS A 866 30.97 -18.81 14.54
N CYS A 867 29.84 -19.50 14.73
CA CYS A 867 28.49 -18.96 14.54
C CYS A 867 28.04 -17.87 15.53
N ARG A 868 28.74 -17.65 16.65
CA ARG A 868 28.40 -16.54 17.58
C ARG A 868 28.97 -15.20 17.09
N GLY A 869 30.18 -15.19 16.54
CA GLY A 869 30.80 -13.99 15.97
C GLY A 869 30.05 -13.48 14.73
N LEU A 870 29.77 -14.37 13.78
CA LEU A 870 29.17 -14.01 12.47
C LEU A 870 27.86 -13.21 12.57
N ARG A 871 27.02 -13.45 13.59
CA ARG A 871 25.77 -12.69 13.79
C ARG A 871 26.01 -11.26 14.29
N HIS A 872 27.07 -11.04 15.07
CA HIS A 872 27.49 -9.69 15.45
C HIS A 872 28.14 -8.98 14.26
N GLU A 873 29.01 -9.67 13.51
CA GLU A 873 29.66 -9.13 12.31
C GLU A 873 28.63 -8.71 11.25
N GLU A 874 27.64 -9.56 10.95
CA GLU A 874 26.50 -9.21 10.09
C GLU A 874 25.71 -7.99 10.60
N THR A 875 25.52 -7.86 11.93
CA THR A 875 24.75 -6.77 12.52
C THR A 875 25.52 -5.46 12.41
N ILE A 876 26.82 -5.48 12.70
CA ILE A 876 27.74 -4.36 12.53
C ILE A 876 27.83 -3.96 11.05
N GLN A 877 27.87 -4.93 10.14
CA GLN A 877 27.92 -4.69 8.70
C GLN A 877 26.62 -4.03 8.18
N ARG A 878 25.45 -4.56 8.57
CA ARG A 878 24.14 -3.93 8.25
C ARG A 878 24.00 -2.53 8.86
N GLN A 879 24.59 -2.27 10.03
CA GLN A 879 24.64 -0.94 10.64
C GLN A 879 25.57 0.02 9.88
N LYS A 880 26.74 -0.45 9.42
CA LYS A 880 27.65 0.32 8.54
C LYS A 880 26.97 0.67 7.21
N GLU A 881 26.27 -0.29 6.60
CA GLU A 881 25.53 -0.12 5.34
C GLU A 881 24.35 0.87 5.50
N GLY A 882 23.55 0.74 6.56
CA GLY A 882 22.49 1.72 6.87
C GLY A 882 23.03 3.13 7.14
N LEU A 883 24.18 3.26 7.79
CA LEU A 883 24.87 4.54 7.96
C LEU A 883 25.42 5.10 6.64
N ALA A 884 25.86 4.25 5.71
CA ALA A 884 26.27 4.67 4.37
C ALA A 884 25.07 5.15 3.53
N GLU A 885 23.94 4.42 3.56
CA GLU A 885 22.70 4.84 2.88
C GLU A 885 22.19 6.18 3.45
N LEU A 886 22.18 6.34 4.78
CA LEU A 886 21.79 7.60 5.41
C LEU A 886 22.73 8.75 5.02
N ARG A 887 24.05 8.53 4.93
CA ARG A 887 25.02 9.53 4.48
C ARG A 887 24.82 9.92 3.01
N GLU A 888 24.55 8.96 2.12
CA GLU A 888 24.19 9.29 0.73
C GLU A 888 22.85 10.02 0.64
N ARG A 889 21.83 9.63 1.42
CA ARG A 889 20.53 10.31 1.42
C ARG A 889 20.60 11.72 1.98
N VAL A 890 21.40 11.98 3.02
CA VAL A 890 21.71 13.34 3.50
C VAL A 890 22.42 14.14 2.40
N LYS A 891 23.48 13.61 1.81
CA LYS A 891 24.25 14.23 0.72
C LYS A 891 23.42 14.50 -0.53
N MET A 892 22.39 13.70 -0.82
CA MET A 892 21.41 13.91 -1.89
C MET A 892 20.35 14.96 -1.54
N LEU A 893 19.98 15.10 -0.27
CA LEU A 893 19.13 16.19 0.23
C LEU A 893 19.88 17.53 0.24
N GLU A 894 21.15 17.55 0.66
CA GLU A 894 22.05 18.70 0.59
C GLU A 894 22.26 19.16 -0.86
N LYS A 895 22.54 18.22 -1.79
CA LYS A 895 22.59 18.51 -3.24
C LYS A 895 21.29 19.12 -3.76
N ARG A 896 20.12 18.68 -3.27
CA ARG A 896 18.80 19.26 -3.61
C ARG A 896 18.57 20.65 -3.02
N GLN A 897 19.35 21.09 -2.03
CA GLN A 897 19.25 22.44 -1.44
C GLN A 897 20.26 23.44 -2.03
N CYS A 898 21.28 22.98 -2.77
CA CYS A 898 22.33 23.85 -3.31
C CYS A 898 22.14 24.33 -4.77
N SER A 899 21.10 23.89 -5.49
CA SER A 899 20.82 24.34 -6.86
C SER A 899 19.97 25.63 -6.89
N GLY A 900 20.49 26.73 -6.32
CA GLY A 900 19.70 27.96 -6.10
C GLY A 900 20.49 29.21 -5.73
N ALA A 901 21.64 29.46 -6.35
CA ALA A 901 22.55 30.54 -5.96
C ALA A 901 22.73 31.64 -7.04
N VAL A 902 21.92 32.70 -6.98
CA VAL A 902 22.23 33.99 -7.61
C VAL A 902 22.04 35.13 -6.59
N LYS A 903 23.14 35.46 -5.91
CA LYS A 903 23.54 36.76 -5.31
C LYS A 903 22.37 37.73 -4.98
N SER A 904 22.13 38.05 -3.70
CA SER A 904 23.05 38.96 -2.99
C SER A 904 22.83 39.05 -1.46
N ASN A 905 23.95 38.95 -0.74
CA ASN A 905 24.39 39.55 0.53
C ASN A 905 23.48 39.75 1.77
N SER A 906 24.08 39.37 2.90
CA SER A 906 24.08 40.00 4.26
C SER A 906 22.86 39.91 5.19
N GLU A 907 23.08 39.13 6.26
CA GLU A 907 22.71 39.41 7.67
C GLU A 907 21.25 39.19 8.14
N PRO A 908 20.99 38.96 9.46
CA PRO A 908 20.75 37.58 9.87
C PRO A 908 19.40 37.31 10.58
N LEU A 909 19.24 36.03 10.97
CA LEU A 909 18.34 35.40 11.96
C LEU A 909 17.20 36.20 12.67
N VAL A 910 16.12 35.46 13.00
CA VAL A 910 14.97 35.86 13.87
C VAL A 910 13.78 36.54 13.16
N VAL A 911 13.23 35.93 12.09
CA VAL A 911 11.80 36.09 11.70
C VAL A 911 11.16 34.77 11.22
N ARG A 912 10.94 33.80 12.12
CA ARG A 912 9.93 32.72 11.91
C ARG A 912 9.46 32.03 13.21
N MET A 913 8.97 32.80 14.18
CA MET A 913 8.23 32.28 15.35
C MET A 913 6.97 33.11 15.68
N LYS A 914 6.46 33.92 14.75
CA LYS A 914 5.31 34.81 15.00
C LYS A 914 3.98 34.27 14.45
N ASP A 915 4.01 33.51 13.36
CA ASP A 915 2.81 33.19 12.56
C ASP A 915 1.96 32.03 13.11
N PHE A 916 2.32 31.48 14.28
CA PHE A 916 1.56 30.44 14.99
C PHE A 916 0.78 30.97 16.22
N ALA A 917 0.93 32.25 16.58
CA ALA A 917 0.35 32.81 17.81
C ALA A 917 -1.04 33.45 17.63
N GLU A 918 -1.50 33.68 16.40
CA GLU A 918 -2.59 34.64 16.10
C GLU A 918 -3.95 33.98 15.76
N LYS A 919 -4.16 32.71 16.13
CA LYS A 919 -5.43 31.97 15.90
C LYS A 919 -6.14 31.46 17.17
N MET A 920 -5.73 31.92 18.36
CA MET A 920 -6.26 31.40 19.64
C MET A 920 -6.91 32.45 20.58
N VAL A 921 -7.18 33.67 20.09
CA VAL A 921 -7.56 34.81 20.95
C VAL A 921 -9.00 35.32 20.73
N GLN A 922 -9.73 34.85 19.70
CA GLN A 922 -11.10 35.32 19.41
C GLN A 922 -12.14 34.19 19.36
N GLN A 923 -12.35 33.49 20.49
CA GLN A 923 -13.54 32.64 20.67
C GLN A 923 -13.92 32.40 22.15
N ARG A 924 -14.21 33.48 22.91
CA ARG A 924 -14.89 33.40 24.21
C ARG A 924 -15.57 34.72 24.60
N GLY A 925 -16.89 34.67 24.82
CA GLY A 925 -17.75 35.82 25.14
C GLY A 925 -18.17 36.61 23.89
N LEU A 926 -19.41 37.11 23.78
CA LEU A 926 -20.51 37.17 24.75
C LEU A 926 -21.78 36.50 24.20
N GLU A 927 -22.62 36.00 25.10
CA GLU A 927 -24.03 35.71 24.81
C GLU A 927 -24.84 37.02 24.85
N LEU A 928 -25.83 37.15 23.98
CA LEU A 928 -27.25 37.28 24.34
C LEU A 928 -28.11 37.61 23.10
N GLU A 929 -29.26 36.98 23.00
CA GLU A 929 -30.32 37.35 22.05
C GLU A 929 -31.08 38.59 22.58
N PRO A 930 -31.88 39.28 21.73
CA PRO A 930 -33.30 38.91 21.74
C PRO A 930 -34.01 38.99 20.37
N VAL A 931 -35.05 38.15 20.22
CA VAL A 931 -36.09 38.27 19.18
C VAL A 931 -36.67 39.69 19.08
N LEU A 932 -36.70 40.23 17.86
CA LEU A 932 -37.78 41.10 17.38
C LEU A 932 -37.93 40.90 15.86
N GLY A 933 -39.15 40.58 15.40
CA GLY A 933 -39.41 40.28 14.00
C GLY A 933 -39.99 41.48 13.25
N GLU A 934 -39.46 41.78 12.06
CA GLU A 934 -39.98 42.84 11.19
C GLU A 934 -40.14 42.33 9.75
N LYS A 935 -41.30 42.62 9.14
CA LYS A 935 -41.67 42.10 7.81
C LYS A 935 -41.06 42.97 6.71
N LEU A 936 -39.88 42.60 6.21
CA LEU A 936 -39.40 43.12 4.93
C LEU A 936 -40.29 42.60 3.79
N LYS A 937 -41.15 43.49 3.30
CA LYS A 937 -42.17 43.22 2.29
C LYS A 937 -41.56 43.39 0.90
N VAL A 938 -41.41 42.28 0.16
CA VAL A 938 -40.96 42.30 -1.24
C VAL A 938 -41.97 43.12 -2.08
N PRO A 939 -41.51 44.05 -2.93
CA PRO A 939 -42.36 44.69 -3.93
C PRO A 939 -42.53 43.77 -5.15
N ASP A 940 -43.72 43.20 -5.33
CA ASP A 940 -44.10 42.53 -6.59
C ASP A 940 -44.26 43.58 -7.70
N TYR A 941 -43.24 43.78 -8.52
CA TYR A 941 -43.41 44.37 -9.85
C TYR A 941 -42.36 43.89 -10.84
N VAL A 942 -42.80 43.23 -11.91
CA VAL A 942 -41.96 42.86 -13.07
C VAL A 942 -42.23 43.87 -14.19
N PRO A 943 -41.23 44.68 -14.60
CA PRO A 943 -41.38 45.57 -15.75
C PRO A 943 -41.49 44.77 -17.05
N ASN A 944 -42.71 44.71 -17.61
CA ASN A 944 -42.94 44.07 -18.91
C ASN A 944 -42.31 44.90 -20.05
N GLY A 945 -41.75 44.24 -21.05
CA GLY A 945 -40.94 44.86 -22.11
C GLY A 945 -41.75 45.69 -23.10
N GLY A 946 -41.86 47.00 -22.88
CA GLY A 946 -42.48 47.96 -23.80
C GLY A 946 -41.45 48.78 -24.58
N SER A 947 -41.42 48.65 -25.90
CA SER A 947 -40.56 49.48 -26.78
C SER A 947 -41.10 50.90 -26.89
N PHE A 948 -40.26 51.91 -26.63
CA PHE A 948 -40.63 53.33 -26.72
C PHE A 948 -39.65 54.15 -27.55
N ARG A 949 -40.16 55.16 -28.27
CA ARG A 949 -39.34 56.04 -29.12
C ARG A 949 -38.78 57.21 -28.30
N ILE A 950 -37.51 57.51 -28.54
CA ILE A 950 -36.78 58.57 -27.86
C ILE A 950 -37.23 59.96 -28.35
N THR A 951 -37.57 60.83 -27.41
CA THR A 951 -37.52 62.30 -27.59
C THR A 951 -36.78 62.90 -26.40
N ASN A 952 -36.17 64.09 -26.57
CA ASN A 952 -35.00 64.51 -25.77
C ASN A 952 -35.28 64.96 -24.32
N SER A 953 -36.40 64.57 -23.69
CA SER A 953 -36.72 64.85 -22.29
C SER A 953 -36.42 63.69 -21.33
N THR A 954 -36.29 62.44 -21.81
CA THR A 954 -36.21 61.23 -20.96
C THR A 954 -34.90 61.08 -20.18
N VAL A 955 -33.80 61.69 -20.65
CA VAL A 955 -32.42 61.52 -20.15
C VAL A 955 -32.20 61.96 -18.68
N GLY A 956 -33.20 62.60 -18.06
CA GLY A 956 -33.23 62.89 -16.62
C GLY A 956 -33.65 61.72 -15.73
N LEU A 957 -34.59 60.89 -16.18
CA LEU A 957 -35.14 59.78 -15.39
C LEU A 957 -34.21 58.57 -15.40
N GLU A 958 -33.76 58.17 -16.60
CA GLU A 958 -32.83 57.03 -16.81
C GLU A 958 -31.53 57.16 -15.97
N MET A 959 -31.04 58.39 -15.77
CA MET A 959 -29.83 58.68 -15.00
C MET A 959 -30.02 58.63 -13.49
N ALA A 960 -31.26 58.77 -12.99
CA ALA A 960 -31.60 58.61 -11.58
C ALA A 960 -31.79 57.14 -11.23
N GLU A 961 -32.60 56.41 -12.00
CA GLU A 961 -32.85 54.97 -11.83
C GLU A 961 -31.55 54.15 -11.85
N TYR A 962 -30.61 54.50 -12.73
CA TYR A 962 -29.27 53.90 -12.78
C TYR A 962 -28.45 54.08 -11.48
N LEU A 963 -28.58 55.23 -10.82
CA LEU A 963 -27.90 55.52 -9.56
C LEU A 963 -28.54 54.78 -8.39
N ASP A 964 -29.88 54.73 -8.34
CA ASP A 964 -30.62 54.01 -7.30
C ASP A 964 -30.35 52.48 -7.38
N VAL A 965 -30.30 51.91 -8.59
CA VAL A 965 -29.91 50.51 -8.81
C VAL A 965 -28.48 50.22 -8.33
N ILE A 966 -27.53 51.14 -8.56
CA ILE A 966 -26.14 50.99 -8.07
C ILE A 966 -26.07 51.17 -6.54
N GLY A 967 -26.84 52.07 -5.96
CA GLY A 967 -26.95 52.23 -4.50
C GLY A 967 -27.55 51.00 -3.81
N ALA A 968 -28.59 50.41 -4.41
CA ALA A 968 -29.20 49.16 -3.94
C ALA A 968 -28.22 47.97 -4.05
N LEU A 969 -27.52 47.82 -5.17
CA LEU A 969 -26.47 46.80 -5.35
C LEU A 969 -25.33 46.96 -4.35
N GLY A 970 -24.83 48.19 -4.14
CA GLY A 970 -23.80 48.47 -3.14
C GLY A 970 -24.27 48.07 -1.72
N SER A 971 -25.51 48.42 -1.37
CA SER A 971 -26.10 48.09 -0.07
C SER A 971 -26.27 46.57 0.14
N LEU A 972 -26.77 45.85 -0.87
CA LEU A 972 -26.97 44.40 -0.86
C LEU A 972 -25.65 43.62 -0.78
N VAL A 973 -24.55 44.24 -1.22
CA VAL A 973 -23.18 43.69 -1.21
C VAL A 973 -22.37 44.20 0.01
N GLU A 974 -23.03 44.88 0.96
CA GLU A 974 -22.47 45.48 2.19
C GLU A 974 -21.35 46.52 1.94
N MET A 975 -21.34 47.16 0.77
CA MET A 975 -20.40 48.23 0.44
C MET A 975 -20.94 49.57 0.93
N LYS A 976 -20.34 50.09 2.00
CA LYS A 976 -20.63 51.44 2.52
C LYS A 976 -20.10 52.49 1.54
N GLU A 977 -21.01 53.30 1.02
CA GLU A 977 -20.79 54.52 0.23
C GLU A 977 -19.93 54.37 -1.04
N LEU A 978 -20.59 54.10 -2.18
CA LEU A 978 -19.97 54.14 -3.50
C LEU A 978 -19.71 55.59 -3.93
N SER A 979 -18.47 55.93 -4.29
CA SER A 979 -18.10 57.28 -4.72
C SER A 979 -18.68 57.64 -6.10
N GLY A 980 -19.11 58.89 -6.30
CA GLY A 980 -19.50 59.41 -7.62
C GLY A 980 -21.01 59.37 -7.94
N MET A 981 -21.88 59.20 -6.94
CA MET A 981 -23.35 59.16 -7.12
C MET A 981 -23.99 60.51 -7.44
N GLN A 982 -23.21 61.52 -7.86
CA GLN A 982 -23.72 62.85 -8.22
C GLN A 982 -24.28 62.87 -9.65
N PRO A 983 -25.44 63.51 -9.91
CA PRO A 983 -25.97 63.69 -11.27
C PRO A 983 -25.05 64.52 -12.16
N LEU A 984 -24.81 64.05 -13.40
CA LEU A 984 -23.86 64.68 -14.32
C LEU A 984 -24.40 65.92 -15.04
N GLN A 985 -25.70 66.25 -14.92
CA GLN A 985 -26.38 67.22 -15.79
C GLN A 985 -25.99 68.70 -15.56
N HIS A 986 -25.43 69.05 -14.39
CA HIS A 986 -25.11 70.43 -14.02
C HIS A 986 -23.64 70.65 -13.65
N LEU A 987 -22.76 69.70 -13.97
CA LEU A 987 -21.35 69.73 -13.61
C LEU A 987 -20.45 70.25 -14.76
N PRO A 988 -19.43 71.09 -14.48
CA PRO A 988 -18.38 71.44 -15.43
C PRO A 988 -17.70 70.22 -16.04
N GLN A 989 -17.12 70.34 -17.24
CA GLN A 989 -16.55 69.21 -18.00
C GLN A 989 -15.49 68.42 -17.21
N GLU A 990 -14.62 69.11 -16.46
CA GLU A 990 -13.59 68.51 -15.61
C GLU A 990 -14.21 67.72 -14.45
N ARG A 991 -15.20 68.29 -13.76
CA ARG A 991 -15.96 67.60 -12.69
C ARG A 991 -16.76 66.41 -13.22
N ARG A 992 -17.27 66.46 -14.46
CA ARG A 992 -17.93 65.31 -15.10
C ARG A 992 -16.94 64.17 -15.37
N ALA A 993 -15.71 64.47 -15.78
CA ALA A 993 -14.66 63.47 -15.93
C ALA A 993 -14.23 62.87 -14.57
N GLU A 994 -14.12 63.70 -13.53
CA GLU A 994 -13.80 63.27 -12.17
C GLU A 994 -14.88 62.34 -11.58
N VAL A 995 -16.16 62.71 -11.68
CA VAL A 995 -17.29 61.86 -11.26
C VAL A 995 -17.37 60.58 -12.09
N GLY A 996 -17.09 60.64 -13.39
CA GLY A 996 -16.97 59.46 -14.25
C GLY A 996 -15.89 58.47 -13.79
N LEU A 997 -14.72 59.00 -13.38
CA LEU A 997 -13.63 58.20 -12.82
C LEU A 997 -13.98 57.61 -11.44
N GLN A 998 -14.69 58.35 -10.59
CA GLN A 998 -15.21 57.85 -9.31
C GLN A 998 -16.21 56.71 -9.51
N ARG A 999 -17.18 56.86 -10.43
CA ARG A 999 -18.14 55.81 -10.77
C ARG A 999 -17.45 54.56 -11.33
N LYS A 1000 -16.44 54.72 -12.20
CA LYS A 1000 -15.65 53.59 -12.72
C LYS A 1000 -14.95 52.82 -11.60
N LYS A 1001 -14.28 53.52 -10.68
CA LYS A 1001 -13.63 52.88 -9.51
C LYS A 1001 -14.63 52.20 -8.58
N ALA A 1002 -15.80 52.80 -8.37
CA ALA A 1002 -16.88 52.21 -7.58
C ALA A 1002 -17.40 50.91 -8.20
N LEU A 1003 -17.59 50.87 -9.53
CA LEU A 1003 -17.96 49.66 -10.26
C LEU A 1003 -16.86 48.60 -10.20
N GLU A 1004 -15.59 48.96 -10.38
CA GLU A 1004 -14.44 48.04 -10.27
C GLU A 1004 -14.37 47.38 -8.88
N LEU A 1005 -14.54 48.15 -7.80
CA LEU A 1005 -14.61 47.63 -6.43
C LEU A 1005 -15.82 46.72 -6.20
N LEU A 1006 -16.98 47.04 -6.80
CA LEU A 1006 -18.20 46.25 -6.67
C LEU A 1006 -18.11 44.93 -7.43
N TYR A 1007 -17.52 44.92 -8.64
CA TYR A 1007 -17.20 43.68 -9.36
C TYR A 1007 -16.22 42.80 -8.58
N GLU A 1008 -15.17 43.37 -8.00
CA GLU A 1008 -14.19 42.59 -7.23
C GLU A 1008 -14.80 42.03 -5.94
N LYS A 1009 -15.63 42.80 -5.22
CA LYS A 1009 -16.36 42.31 -4.04
C LYS A 1009 -17.37 41.21 -4.40
N ILE A 1010 -18.12 41.34 -5.50
CA ILE A 1010 -19.02 40.27 -6.00
C ILE A 1010 -18.22 39.02 -6.38
N ARG A 1011 -17.11 39.16 -7.12
CA ARG A 1011 -16.21 38.05 -7.48
C ARG A 1011 -15.68 37.31 -6.25
N ASN A 1012 -15.28 38.03 -5.20
CA ASN A 1012 -14.81 37.40 -3.97
C ASN A 1012 -15.94 36.69 -3.19
N LEU A 1013 -17.19 37.19 -3.25
CA LEU A 1013 -18.35 36.48 -2.71
C LEU A 1013 -18.69 35.23 -3.54
N GLN A 1014 -18.62 35.28 -4.86
CA GLN A 1014 -18.77 34.12 -5.75
C GLN A 1014 -17.73 33.04 -5.44
N LEU A 1015 -16.45 33.39 -5.38
CA LEU A 1015 -15.36 32.47 -5.00
C LEU A 1015 -15.52 31.91 -3.57
N HIS A 1016 -16.18 32.64 -2.66
CA HIS A 1016 -16.48 32.13 -1.32
C HIS A 1016 -17.69 31.17 -1.30
N LEU A 1017 -18.69 31.41 -2.15
CA LEU A 1017 -19.82 30.51 -2.38
C LEU A 1017 -19.37 29.21 -3.05
N GLU A 1018 -18.60 29.27 -4.15
CA GLU A 1018 -18.02 28.09 -4.83
C GLU A 1018 -17.23 27.19 -3.86
N ARG A 1019 -16.44 27.79 -2.96
CA ARG A 1019 -15.70 27.06 -1.92
C ARG A 1019 -16.64 26.41 -0.89
N LYS A 1020 -17.72 27.09 -0.49
CA LYS A 1020 -18.74 26.54 0.40
C LYS A 1020 -19.53 25.40 -0.26
N GLU A 1021 -19.96 25.57 -1.50
CA GLU A 1021 -20.60 24.52 -2.30
C GLU A 1021 -19.70 23.31 -2.47
N LYS A 1022 -18.40 23.50 -2.71
CA LYS A 1022 -17.46 22.39 -2.77
C LYS A 1022 -17.39 21.64 -1.44
N MET A 1023 -17.23 22.34 -0.31
CA MET A 1023 -17.24 21.68 1.00
C MET A 1023 -18.59 20.99 1.29
N LEU A 1024 -19.71 21.55 0.86
CA LEU A 1024 -21.02 20.90 0.98
C LEU A 1024 -21.09 19.61 0.16
N LYS A 1025 -20.59 19.59 -1.08
CA LYS A 1025 -20.46 18.37 -1.91
C LYS A 1025 -19.52 17.34 -1.28
N ASP A 1026 -18.42 17.78 -0.67
CA ASP A 1026 -17.50 16.91 0.09
C ASP A 1026 -18.19 16.32 1.35
N TYR A 1027 -19.05 17.09 2.04
CA TYR A 1027 -19.89 16.60 3.15
C TYR A 1027 -21.02 15.67 2.68
N GLU A 1028 -21.67 15.95 1.55
CA GLU A 1028 -22.69 15.07 0.95
C GLU A 1028 -22.10 13.71 0.60
N GLY A 1029 -20.92 13.69 -0.04
CA GLY A 1029 -20.17 12.45 -0.30
C GLY A 1029 -19.78 11.71 0.99
N SER A 1030 -19.37 12.43 2.03
CA SER A 1030 -19.04 11.85 3.35
C SER A 1030 -20.28 11.25 4.04
N MET A 1031 -21.43 11.93 3.95
CA MET A 1031 -22.72 11.43 4.47
C MET A 1031 -23.21 10.21 3.70
N GLU A 1032 -22.99 10.16 2.38
CA GLU A 1032 -23.37 9.00 1.57
C GLU A 1032 -22.47 7.79 1.84
N GLN A 1033 -21.16 8.00 2.03
CA GLN A 1033 -20.25 6.96 2.54
C GLN A 1033 -20.70 6.44 3.92
N LEU A 1034 -21.18 7.31 4.81
CA LEU A 1034 -21.72 6.90 6.11
C LEU A 1034 -23.01 6.07 5.96
N ARG A 1035 -23.92 6.41 5.03
CA ARG A 1035 -25.12 5.59 4.73
C ARG A 1035 -24.74 4.22 4.18
N GLN A 1036 -23.78 4.17 3.25
CA GLN A 1036 -23.28 2.92 2.67
C GLN A 1036 -22.59 2.04 3.73
N SER A 1037 -21.80 2.64 4.62
CA SER A 1037 -21.20 1.97 5.77
C SER A 1037 -22.25 1.42 6.74
N GLN A 1038 -23.29 2.21 7.08
CA GLN A 1038 -24.39 1.76 7.92
C GLN A 1038 -25.21 0.62 7.29
N ALA A 1039 -25.46 0.67 5.98
CA ALA A 1039 -26.13 -0.40 5.24
C ALA A 1039 -25.28 -1.68 5.19
N SER A 1040 -23.96 -1.54 5.08
CA SER A 1040 -23.01 -2.66 5.11
C SER A 1040 -22.96 -3.31 6.49
N LEU A 1041 -22.94 -2.49 7.56
CA LEU A 1041 -22.98 -2.96 8.94
C LEU A 1041 -24.28 -3.74 9.25
N ARG A 1042 -25.43 -3.30 8.73
CA ARG A 1042 -26.71 -4.03 8.88
C ARG A 1042 -26.66 -5.41 8.23
N ARG A 1043 -26.15 -5.53 7.00
CA ARG A 1043 -25.94 -6.83 6.35
C ARG A 1043 -25.05 -7.74 7.19
N CYS A 1044 -23.93 -7.22 7.71
CA CYS A 1044 -23.07 -8.00 8.59
C CYS A 1044 -23.76 -8.41 9.90
N GLN A 1045 -24.71 -7.63 10.42
CA GLN A 1045 -25.53 -8.01 11.59
C GLN A 1045 -26.57 -9.09 11.24
N GLU A 1046 -27.18 -8.99 10.06
CA GLU A 1046 -28.09 -10.01 9.50
C GLU A 1046 -27.34 -11.34 9.22
N ASP A 1047 -26.15 -11.27 8.64
CA ASP A 1047 -25.25 -12.40 8.40
C ASP A 1047 -24.80 -13.06 9.71
N ILE A 1048 -24.41 -12.27 10.73
CA ILE A 1048 -24.06 -12.79 12.07
C ILE A 1048 -25.25 -13.48 12.71
N SER A 1049 -26.45 -12.89 12.65
CA SER A 1049 -27.68 -13.50 13.20
C SER A 1049 -27.99 -14.83 12.52
N SER A 1050 -27.85 -14.89 11.19
CA SER A 1050 -28.03 -16.11 10.39
C SER A 1050 -27.01 -17.21 10.74
N LEU A 1051 -25.75 -16.83 10.98
CA LEU A 1051 -24.69 -17.75 11.43
C LEU A 1051 -24.89 -18.20 12.88
N GLU A 1052 -25.44 -17.35 13.75
CA GLU A 1052 -25.85 -17.73 15.10
C GLU A 1052 -27.01 -18.76 15.03
N ASP A 1053 -28.04 -18.54 14.21
CA ASP A 1053 -29.13 -19.50 14.00
C ASP A 1053 -28.66 -20.84 13.40
N GLU A 1054 -27.69 -20.83 12.49
CA GLU A 1054 -27.05 -22.05 11.96
C GLU A 1054 -26.23 -22.77 13.05
N ALA A 1055 -25.46 -22.03 13.85
CA ALA A 1055 -24.69 -22.61 14.94
C ALA A 1055 -25.58 -23.25 16.03
N HIS A 1056 -26.77 -22.68 16.30
CA HIS A 1056 -27.77 -23.29 17.17
C HIS A 1056 -28.35 -24.57 16.55
N ARG A 1057 -28.75 -24.55 15.28
CA ARG A 1057 -29.25 -25.75 14.57
C ARG A 1057 -28.21 -26.87 14.50
N GLU A 1058 -26.95 -26.55 14.21
CA GLU A 1058 -25.84 -27.51 14.29
C GLU A 1058 -25.64 -28.05 15.72
N ALA A 1059 -25.84 -27.24 16.76
CA ALA A 1059 -25.71 -27.68 18.15
C ALA A 1059 -26.85 -28.64 18.56
N GLU A 1060 -28.08 -28.38 18.11
CA GLU A 1060 -29.23 -29.28 18.27
C GLU A 1060 -29.01 -30.61 17.54
N GLU A 1061 -28.55 -30.59 16.27
CA GLU A 1061 -28.23 -31.81 15.53
C GLU A 1061 -27.13 -32.62 16.25
N LYS A 1062 -26.06 -31.96 16.70
CA LYS A 1062 -24.98 -32.61 17.46
C LYS A 1062 -25.46 -33.17 18.81
N ALA A 1063 -26.50 -32.59 19.43
CA ALA A 1063 -27.12 -33.15 20.62
C ALA A 1063 -27.96 -34.40 20.29
N LEU A 1064 -28.80 -34.34 19.25
CA LEU A 1064 -29.62 -35.47 18.79
C LEU A 1064 -28.75 -36.66 18.32
N LEU A 1065 -27.65 -36.39 17.62
CA LEU A 1065 -26.68 -37.41 17.19
C LEU A 1065 -25.94 -38.05 18.36
N ARG A 1066 -25.61 -37.28 19.43
CA ARG A 1066 -25.07 -37.84 20.68
C ARG A 1066 -26.08 -38.74 21.37
N GLU A 1067 -27.34 -38.31 21.48
CA GLU A 1067 -28.38 -39.14 22.11
C GLU A 1067 -28.63 -40.43 21.30
N ALA A 1068 -28.64 -40.36 19.96
CA ALA A 1068 -28.72 -41.54 19.10
C ALA A 1068 -27.52 -42.48 19.27
N LEU A 1069 -26.31 -41.93 19.44
CA LEU A 1069 -25.10 -42.70 19.72
C LEU A 1069 -25.16 -43.38 21.11
N GLU A 1070 -25.62 -42.69 22.15
CA GLU A 1070 -25.80 -43.25 23.50
C GLU A 1070 -26.87 -44.35 23.52
N ARG A 1071 -28.02 -44.12 22.85
CA ARG A 1071 -29.09 -45.12 22.67
C ARG A 1071 -28.57 -46.37 21.97
N THR A 1072 -27.78 -46.23 20.90
CA THR A 1072 -27.22 -47.39 20.16
C THR A 1072 -26.09 -48.08 20.91
N GLN A 1073 -25.27 -47.37 21.68
CA GLN A 1073 -24.30 -47.97 22.61
C GLN A 1073 -25.01 -48.78 23.70
N LEU A 1074 -26.08 -48.25 24.30
CA LEU A 1074 -26.85 -48.94 25.34
C LEU A 1074 -27.54 -50.20 24.79
N GLN A 1075 -28.11 -50.14 23.58
CA GLN A 1075 -28.61 -51.32 22.86
C GLN A 1075 -27.50 -52.34 22.60
N LEU A 1076 -26.33 -51.92 22.11
CA LEU A 1076 -25.18 -52.79 21.87
C LEU A 1076 -24.69 -53.47 23.16
N ASP A 1077 -24.71 -52.77 24.29
CA ASP A 1077 -24.31 -53.32 25.59
C ASP A 1077 -25.40 -54.21 26.22
N GLN A 1078 -26.67 -54.00 25.90
CA GLN A 1078 -27.74 -54.95 26.18
C GLN A 1078 -27.56 -56.22 25.33
N GLU A 1079 -27.27 -56.08 24.04
CA GLU A 1079 -26.92 -57.18 23.11
C GLU A 1079 -25.68 -57.95 23.59
N LYS A 1080 -24.59 -57.28 24.02
CA LYS A 1080 -23.41 -57.94 24.61
C LYS A 1080 -23.80 -58.75 25.85
N ARG A 1081 -24.62 -58.19 26.76
CA ARG A 1081 -25.12 -58.89 27.96
C ARG A 1081 -25.99 -60.10 27.58
N LEU A 1082 -26.91 -59.97 26.63
CA LEU A 1082 -27.73 -61.07 26.12
C LEU A 1082 -26.90 -62.16 25.42
N ARG A 1083 -25.90 -61.79 24.61
CA ARG A 1083 -24.97 -62.73 23.97
C ARG A 1083 -24.07 -63.44 25.00
N GLN A 1084 -23.70 -62.77 26.09
CA GLN A 1084 -22.98 -63.41 27.20
C GLN A 1084 -23.87 -64.38 27.99
N ALA A 1085 -25.12 -64.00 28.27
CA ALA A 1085 -26.12 -64.88 28.89
C ALA A 1085 -26.40 -66.11 28.00
N ALA A 1086 -26.64 -65.91 26.69
CA ALA A 1086 -26.85 -66.99 25.73
C ALA A 1086 -25.61 -67.90 25.58
N LYS A 1087 -24.38 -67.38 25.73
CA LYS A 1087 -23.16 -68.20 25.81
C LYS A 1087 -23.11 -69.06 27.08
N ARG A 1088 -23.59 -68.56 28.21
CA ARG A 1088 -23.70 -69.33 29.48
C ARG A 1088 -24.86 -70.35 29.44
N CYS A 1089 -25.94 -70.04 28.73
CA CYS A 1089 -27.13 -70.88 28.62
C CYS A 1089 -27.12 -71.86 27.44
N LYS A 1090 -25.96 -72.18 26.84
CA LYS A 1090 -25.87 -73.24 25.81
C LYS A 1090 -25.92 -74.64 26.45
N PRO A 1091 -26.92 -75.49 26.12
CA PRO A 1091 -26.90 -76.89 26.50
C PRO A 1091 -25.82 -77.67 25.73
N GLY A 1092 -25.49 -78.86 26.23
CA GLY A 1092 -24.58 -79.80 25.57
C GLY A 1092 -25.07 -80.24 24.17
N ALA A 1093 -24.14 -80.68 23.34
CA ALA A 1093 -24.38 -80.89 21.92
C ALA A 1093 -25.33 -82.06 21.57
N THR A 1094 -26.22 -81.82 20.61
CA THR A 1094 -26.81 -82.86 19.75
C THR A 1094 -26.89 -82.39 18.29
N LYS A 1095 -26.51 -83.29 17.38
CA LYS A 1095 -26.74 -83.26 15.92
C LYS A 1095 -27.69 -84.45 15.60
N PRO A 1096 -28.13 -84.71 14.34
CA PRO A 1096 -28.07 -83.90 13.10
C PRO A 1096 -29.45 -83.76 12.41
N LEU A 1097 -29.56 -82.97 11.31
CA LEU A 1097 -29.88 -83.51 9.96
C LEU A 1097 -29.83 -82.43 8.83
N CYS A 1098 -29.90 -82.95 7.60
CA CYS A 1098 -30.27 -82.39 6.29
C CYS A 1098 -31.12 -81.10 6.21
N SER A 1099 -31.15 -80.34 5.10
CA SER A 1099 -30.41 -80.36 3.82
C SER A 1099 -30.76 -79.12 2.96
N GLY A 1100 -30.02 -78.89 1.87
CA GLY A 1100 -30.52 -78.13 0.70
C GLY A 1100 -30.00 -76.70 0.49
N LYS A 1101 -29.47 -76.46 -0.72
CA LYS A 1101 -29.48 -75.14 -1.40
C LYS A 1101 -30.52 -75.22 -2.54
N PRO A 1102 -31.03 -74.09 -3.04
CA PRO A 1102 -30.56 -73.68 -4.37
C PRO A 1102 -30.37 -72.15 -4.54
N LYS A 1103 -29.87 -71.76 -5.73
CA LYS A 1103 -29.81 -70.37 -6.21
C LYS A 1103 -30.96 -70.11 -7.20
N ALA A 1104 -31.57 -68.92 -7.15
CA ALA A 1104 -32.03 -68.12 -8.31
C ALA A 1104 -32.32 -66.70 -7.79
N LYS A 1105 -31.88 -65.57 -8.36
CA LYS A 1105 -31.43 -65.13 -9.70
C LYS A 1105 -32.54 -64.43 -10.53
N ASP A 1106 -32.42 -63.10 -10.56
CA ASP A 1106 -32.80 -62.10 -11.56
C ASP A 1106 -34.19 -62.12 -12.23
N ARG A 1107 -34.88 -60.97 -12.20
CA ARG A 1107 -35.28 -60.28 -13.44
C ARG A 1107 -35.57 -58.79 -13.26
N VAL A 1108 -35.29 -58.03 -14.32
CA VAL A 1108 -35.54 -56.59 -14.47
C VAL A 1108 -36.89 -56.35 -15.15
N ALA A 1109 -37.58 -55.27 -14.79
CA ALA A 1109 -38.72 -54.74 -15.55
C ALA A 1109 -38.69 -53.21 -15.60
N GLY A 1110 -39.07 -52.65 -16.75
CA GLY A 1110 -38.82 -51.28 -17.17
C GLY A 1110 -39.56 -50.15 -16.44
N ALA A 1111 -39.04 -48.95 -16.66
CA ALA A 1111 -39.67 -47.68 -16.32
C ALA A 1111 -40.72 -47.27 -17.37
N VAL A 1112 -41.62 -46.34 -17.00
CA VAL A 1112 -42.05 -45.23 -17.88
C VAL A 1112 -42.56 -44.07 -17.01
N LYS A 1113 -42.44 -42.86 -17.56
CA LYS A 1113 -42.71 -41.56 -16.92
C LYS A 1113 -44.21 -41.27 -16.74
N SER A 1114 -44.54 -40.50 -15.71
CA SER A 1114 -45.19 -39.19 -15.84
C SER A 1114 -45.17 -38.48 -14.48
N GLY A 1115 -45.35 -37.16 -14.45
CA GLY A 1115 -45.40 -36.37 -13.23
C GLY A 1115 -46.36 -35.19 -13.39
N ASN A 1116 -46.60 -34.44 -12.30
CA ASN A 1116 -46.93 -33.01 -12.28
C ASN A 1116 -47.26 -32.55 -10.86
N SER A 1117 -46.29 -31.91 -10.19
CA SER A 1117 -46.43 -30.73 -9.30
C SER A 1117 -45.02 -30.34 -8.84
#